data_AF-A0A1B7P0P1-F1
#
_entry.id   AF-A0A1B7P0P1-F1
#
_cell.length_a   1.000
_cell.length_b   1.000
_cell.length_c   1.000
_cell.angle_alpha   90.00
_cell.angle_beta   90.00
_cell.angle_gamma   90.00
#
_symmetry.space_group_name_H-M   'P 1'
#
loop_
_entity.id
_entity.type
_entity.pdbx_description
1 polymer ?
#
loop_
_entity_poly.entity_id
_entity_poly.type
_entity_poly.pdbx_seq_one_letter_code
_entity_poly.pdbx_strand_id
1 'polypeptide(L)'
;MSAHQQGGHNGYDDGYGQYPQGDAQHPNGDSYYQDGYYDQNDYSQQDGYYDNQGYYGDNQYPQQDGYYDNQQQQGYDDEYYNDQYYDQGNAGYQHGPQPGRRRGHDSEEDSETFSDFTMKSETARAADMDYYGRGDERYNSYNESQMGGRGYRPPSSQISYGANRSSGASTPVYGLDYGNALTAGQRSREPYPAWTSDAQIPLSKEEIEDIFLDLVNKFGFQRDSMRNMYDHFMTLLDSRASRLTPNQALLSLHADYIGGDNANYRRWYFAAHLDLDDAVGFANMNLGKANRKTRKARKAAKKAANNDPKSEEQALADLEGDNSLEAAEYRWKTRMNRMSQHERARQIALYLLCWGEANQVRFMPEALCFIFKCADDYYHSPECQNRVEPVEEFTYLNDIITPLYQYCRDQGYEIFDGKYVRRENDHNKVIGYDDINQLFWYPEGIERIVLNDKSRIVDISPAQRYQKLKEVNWKKVFFKTYKETRSWFHMMVNFNRIWVIHVGSFWFYTAFNAPTLYTRNYKQRYNNQPTAAARWTASGLGGAVATFIMIFATICEWRYVPRAWAGAQHLTKRLIFLIGIFIINIGPAVFIFGINQDHKASHALGIVSFFVNLATFFFFSIMPLGGLFGSYLRKNSRQYVASQTFTASYPRLRGNDMWMSYGLWTCVFGAKLAESYVFLTLSFRDPIRILSQMKISKCAGEKLFGAAASVLCKQQPRILLGFMFFTDLSLFFLDTYLWYIILNAVFSVARSFYLGVSIWTPWRNIFSRLPKRIYSKVLATTDMEIKYKPKVLISQVWNAVVISMYREHLLAIDHVQKLLYHQVPSEQEGKRTLRAPTFFVSQEDHSFKTEFFPTQSEAERRISFFAQSLSTPIPEPVPVDNMPTFTVLIPHYSEKILLSLREIIREDEPYSRVTLLEYLKQLHPHEWDCFVKDTKILADETSQFNGDEKNEKDAAKTKIDDLPFYCIGFKSAAPEYTLRTRIWASLRSQTLYRTISGFMNYSRAIKLLYRVENPEVVQMFGGNSEKLERELERMARRKFRIVVSMQRFAKFNKEERENTEFLLRAVVVCMYGWFTVWPSDCNSSSVSTDWTDERKC
;
A
#
# COMPACT_ATOMS: atom_id res chain seq x y z
N MET A 1 77.68 1.34 -29.35
CA MET A 1 78.15 1.67 -27.98
C MET A 1 77.87 3.13 -27.70
N SER A 2 78.21 3.63 -26.50
CA SER A 2 78.01 5.01 -26.05
C SER A 2 78.79 6.08 -26.86
N ALA A 3 78.21 7.28 -26.89
CA ALA A 3 78.80 8.59 -27.21
C ALA A 3 79.29 8.88 -28.65
N HIS A 4 78.70 9.91 -29.28
CA HIS A 4 79.44 11.06 -29.86
C HIS A 4 78.54 12.28 -30.16
N GLN A 5 79.11 13.34 -30.75
CA GLN A 5 78.51 14.67 -31.00
C GLN A 5 78.02 14.87 -32.46
N GLN A 6 77.40 16.03 -32.72
CA GLN A 6 76.90 16.53 -34.02
C GLN A 6 75.65 15.75 -34.51
N GLY A 7 74.73 16.29 -35.33
CA GLY A 7 74.55 17.64 -35.87
C GLY A 7 73.73 17.58 -37.17
N GLY A 8 72.99 18.66 -37.50
CA GLY A 8 72.68 18.99 -38.92
C GLY A 8 71.22 19.27 -39.28
N HIS A 9 71.03 20.07 -40.33
CA HIS A 9 69.74 20.47 -40.93
C HIS A 9 69.48 19.75 -42.28
N ASN A 10 68.33 20.07 -42.91
CA ASN A 10 67.83 19.66 -44.26
C ASN A 10 67.09 18.29 -44.30
N GLY A 11 66.07 18.08 -45.15
CA GLY A 11 65.28 19.00 -46.02
C GLY A 11 64.82 18.36 -47.34
N TYR A 12 63.58 18.66 -47.80
CA TYR A 12 62.92 18.18 -49.06
C TYR A 12 62.61 16.65 -49.11
N ASP A 13 61.76 16.02 -49.94
CA ASP A 13 60.51 16.30 -50.74
C ASP A 13 59.93 14.88 -51.13
N ASP A 14 58.78 14.60 -51.78
CA ASP A 14 57.67 15.31 -52.47
C ASP A 14 56.32 14.57 -52.08
N GLY A 15 55.23 14.31 -52.84
CA GLY A 15 54.80 14.62 -54.21
C GLY A 15 53.60 13.80 -54.75
N TYR A 16 52.63 14.47 -55.41
CA TYR A 16 51.55 13.95 -56.32
C TYR A 16 50.55 12.88 -55.78
N GLY A 17 49.28 12.75 -56.24
CA GLY A 17 48.41 13.66 -57.00
C GLY A 17 47.69 13.05 -58.23
N GLN A 18 46.36 12.81 -58.19
CA GLN A 18 45.48 12.77 -59.39
C GLN A 18 43.96 12.79 -59.12
N TYR A 19 43.20 13.23 -60.14
CA TYR A 19 41.72 13.24 -60.27
C TYR A 19 41.28 12.25 -61.39
N PRO A 20 39.98 11.93 -61.53
CA PRO A 20 39.20 12.52 -62.64
C PRO A 20 37.74 12.94 -62.28
N GLN A 21 37.08 13.67 -63.19
CA GLN A 21 35.70 14.17 -63.10
C GLN A 21 34.70 13.37 -63.97
N GLY A 22 33.40 13.70 -63.89
CA GLY A 22 32.36 13.33 -64.85
C GLY A 22 31.18 14.33 -64.87
N ASP A 23 30.74 14.71 -66.07
CA ASP A 23 29.70 15.71 -66.42
C ASP A 23 28.24 15.17 -66.34
N ALA A 24 27.13 15.92 -66.51
CA ALA A 24 26.75 17.33 -66.22
C ALA A 24 25.23 17.57 -66.57
N GLN A 25 24.73 18.80 -66.31
CA GLN A 25 23.49 19.44 -66.85
C GLN A 25 22.10 19.20 -66.16
N HIS A 26 21.07 19.93 -66.63
CA HIS A 26 19.95 20.59 -65.91
C HIS A 26 18.63 20.55 -66.76
N PRO A 27 17.44 21.12 -66.38
CA PRO A 27 16.88 21.62 -65.09
C PRO A 27 15.36 21.26 -64.85
N ASN A 28 14.73 21.93 -63.86
CA ASN A 28 13.28 22.13 -63.58
C ASN A 28 12.50 20.99 -62.86
N GLY A 29 11.67 21.26 -61.83
CA GLY A 29 11.44 22.52 -61.09
C GLY A 29 10.38 22.40 -59.96
N ASP A 30 10.46 23.31 -58.97
CA ASP A 30 9.52 23.69 -57.89
C ASP A 30 9.00 22.61 -56.89
N SER A 31 8.71 22.87 -55.61
CA SER A 31 8.54 24.13 -54.85
C SER A 31 9.05 24.03 -53.38
N TYR A 32 9.34 25.18 -52.75
CA TYR A 32 9.74 25.39 -51.34
C TYR A 32 8.54 25.30 -50.35
N TYR A 33 8.68 25.19 -49.01
CA TYR A 33 9.41 26.01 -48.01
C TYR A 33 9.63 25.23 -46.67
N GLN A 34 10.29 25.79 -45.64
CA GLN A 34 11.73 26.03 -45.42
C GLN A 34 11.97 26.43 -43.94
N ASP A 35 13.07 25.96 -43.32
CA ASP A 35 13.51 26.33 -41.96
C ASP A 35 14.16 27.73 -41.86
N GLY A 36 14.21 28.29 -40.63
CA GLY A 36 14.84 29.59 -40.37
C GLY A 36 15.43 29.74 -38.96
N TYR A 37 16.69 29.33 -38.78
CA TYR A 37 17.57 29.82 -37.71
C TYR A 37 18.46 30.95 -38.25
N TYR A 38 18.94 31.83 -37.38
CA TYR A 38 19.98 32.83 -37.67
C TYR A 38 21.04 32.87 -36.55
N ASP A 39 22.12 33.60 -36.79
CA ASP A 39 23.48 33.12 -36.49
C ASP A 39 24.31 34.05 -35.57
N GLN A 40 25.47 33.53 -35.14
CA GLN A 40 26.69 34.21 -34.67
C GLN A 40 26.64 35.10 -33.40
N ASN A 41 27.49 34.72 -32.44
CA ASN A 41 28.72 35.48 -32.18
C ASN A 41 29.84 34.56 -31.68
N ASP A 42 31.07 34.85 -32.10
CA ASP A 42 32.28 34.08 -31.76
C ASP A 42 33.19 34.88 -30.82
N TYR A 43 33.84 34.20 -29.89
CA TYR A 43 34.96 34.72 -29.12
C TYR A 43 35.84 33.56 -28.63
N SER A 44 36.98 33.39 -29.28
CA SER A 44 37.99 32.40 -28.90
C SER A 44 38.85 32.87 -27.73
N GLN A 45 39.10 31.97 -26.78
CA GLN A 45 40.29 32.00 -25.94
C GLN A 45 40.66 30.58 -25.51
N GLN A 46 41.94 30.35 -25.25
CA GLN A 46 42.58 29.03 -25.42
C GLN A 46 43.18 28.48 -24.11
N ASP A 47 43.18 27.14 -24.01
CA ASP A 47 43.97 26.28 -23.12
C ASP A 47 43.74 26.34 -21.59
N GLY A 48 43.80 25.16 -20.94
CA GLY A 48 43.56 25.04 -19.50
C GLY A 48 43.30 23.62 -18.94
N TYR A 49 44.03 22.59 -19.38
CA TYR A 49 44.02 21.29 -18.69
C TYR A 49 44.79 21.38 -17.36
N TYR A 50 44.19 21.03 -16.21
CA TYR A 50 44.69 19.99 -15.27
C TYR A 50 43.80 19.80 -14.01
N ASP A 51 44.11 18.73 -13.27
CA ASP A 51 43.83 18.41 -11.86
C ASP A 51 42.39 18.19 -11.34
N ASN A 52 42.03 16.90 -11.40
CA ASN A 52 41.20 16.21 -10.42
C ASN A 52 41.91 16.08 -9.05
N GLN A 53 41.55 16.88 -8.05
CA GLN A 53 41.69 16.46 -6.63
C GLN A 53 40.84 17.24 -5.61
N GLY A 54 40.05 16.49 -4.83
CA GLY A 54 39.94 16.65 -3.37
C GLY A 54 39.25 17.86 -2.76
N TYR A 55 37.98 17.69 -2.36
CA TYR A 55 37.50 18.23 -1.07
C TYR A 55 36.52 17.24 -0.41
N TYR A 56 37.06 16.32 0.40
CA TYR A 56 36.27 15.48 1.31
C TYR A 56 36.06 16.24 2.62
N GLY A 57 34.81 16.52 2.97
CA GLY A 57 34.41 17.18 4.22
C GLY A 57 33.68 16.20 5.15
N ASP A 58 34.38 15.75 6.18
CA ASP A 58 33.99 14.72 7.15
C ASP A 58 32.52 14.77 7.65
N ASN A 59 31.86 13.61 7.66
CA ASN A 59 30.65 13.34 8.46
C ASN A 59 30.52 11.83 8.74
N GLN A 60 31.27 11.36 9.72
CA GLN A 60 31.27 9.96 10.18
C GLN A 60 29.87 9.46 10.58
N TYR A 61 29.44 8.35 9.95
CA TYR A 61 28.47 7.43 10.51
C TYR A 61 29.21 6.13 10.88
N PRO A 62 29.17 5.67 12.16
CA PRO A 62 29.76 4.39 12.52
C PRO A 62 28.94 3.23 11.91
N GLN A 63 29.54 2.50 10.97
CA GLN A 63 29.21 1.08 10.81
C GLN A 63 30.05 0.30 11.82
N GLN A 64 29.49 -0.79 12.37
CA GLN A 64 30.26 -1.74 13.17
C GLN A 64 29.88 -3.17 12.80
N ASP A 65 30.72 -3.74 11.94
CA ASP A 65 31.20 -5.12 11.92
C ASP A 65 30.16 -6.27 11.94
N GLY A 66 29.87 -6.78 10.74
CA GLY A 66 29.59 -8.21 10.58
C GLY A 66 30.91 -8.97 10.49
N TYR A 67 31.25 -9.77 11.50
CA TYR A 67 32.47 -10.58 11.51
C TYR A 67 32.32 -11.87 10.69
N TYR A 68 33.24 -12.06 9.74
CA TYR A 68 33.67 -13.37 9.22
C TYR A 68 35.20 -13.36 9.20
N ASP A 69 35.82 -14.40 9.77
CA ASP A 69 37.27 -14.60 9.71
C ASP A 69 37.59 -16.11 9.58
N ASN A 70 38.84 -16.44 9.23
CA ASN A 70 39.14 -17.60 8.38
C ASN A 70 40.00 -18.71 9.02
N GLN A 71 39.75 -19.94 8.54
CA GLN A 71 40.69 -21.06 8.35
C GLN A 71 41.82 -21.36 9.36
N GLN A 72 41.75 -22.58 9.91
CA GLN A 72 42.83 -23.59 9.89
C GLN A 72 42.25 -24.96 10.32
N GLN A 73 42.62 -26.16 9.85
CA GLN A 73 43.04 -26.73 8.56
C GLN A 73 43.57 -28.16 8.88
N GLN A 74 42.80 -29.21 8.55
CA GLN A 74 43.10 -30.66 8.53
C GLN A 74 41.74 -31.42 8.61
N GLY A 75 41.42 -32.47 7.84
CA GLY A 75 42.03 -33.01 6.62
C GLY A 75 41.64 -34.48 6.37
N TYR A 76 40.97 -34.79 5.24
CA TYR A 76 40.51 -36.14 4.78
C TYR A 76 39.46 -36.83 5.72
N ASP A 77 38.55 -37.73 5.31
CA ASP A 77 38.38 -38.56 4.10
C ASP A 77 36.88 -38.67 3.65
N ASP A 78 36.61 -39.38 2.55
CA ASP A 78 35.26 -39.72 2.02
C ASP A 78 34.56 -40.89 2.76
N GLU A 79 33.21 -41.01 2.65
CA GLU A 79 32.51 -42.15 2.00
C GLU A 79 30.97 -42.25 2.26
N TYR A 80 30.23 -42.42 1.15
CA TYR A 80 29.03 -43.22 0.87
C TYR A 80 27.80 -43.44 1.81
N TYR A 81 26.65 -43.54 1.13
CA TYR A 81 25.40 -44.22 1.54
C TYR A 81 25.64 -45.69 1.98
N ASN A 82 24.89 -46.19 2.98
CA ASN A 82 23.65 -46.96 2.71
C ASN A 82 22.80 -47.26 3.97
N ASP A 83 21.57 -47.76 3.77
CA ASP A 83 20.68 -48.33 4.80
C ASP A 83 21.24 -49.61 5.45
N GLN A 84 20.87 -49.87 6.71
CA GLN A 84 20.21 -51.13 7.09
C GLN A 84 19.58 -51.12 8.50
N TYR A 85 18.35 -51.62 8.58
CA TYR A 85 17.67 -52.02 9.82
C TYR A 85 17.74 -53.55 9.92
N TYR A 86 18.01 -54.10 11.12
CA TYR A 86 17.71 -55.52 11.40
C TYR A 86 17.32 -55.73 12.86
N ASP A 87 16.50 -56.75 13.10
CA ASP A 87 15.82 -57.07 14.36
C ASP A 87 16.36 -58.37 14.99
N GLN A 88 16.40 -58.42 16.34
CA GLN A 88 16.23 -59.67 17.10
C GLN A 88 15.95 -59.41 18.61
N GLY A 89 15.02 -60.18 19.17
CA GLY A 89 14.60 -60.14 20.59
C GLY A 89 15.61 -60.72 21.62
N ASN A 90 15.27 -60.96 22.90
CA ASN A 90 14.04 -61.61 23.36
C ASN A 90 13.83 -61.52 24.92
N ALA A 91 12.60 -61.83 25.37
CA ALA A 91 12.18 -62.42 26.67
C ALA A 91 12.12 -61.61 28.01
N GLY A 92 10.92 -61.58 28.63
CA GLY A 92 10.77 -61.76 30.11
C GLY A 92 9.65 -61.01 30.89
N TYR A 93 8.54 -61.71 31.25
CA TYR A 93 7.78 -61.74 32.54
C TYR A 93 7.48 -60.44 33.39
N GLN A 94 6.35 -60.20 34.11
CA GLN A 94 5.02 -60.86 34.28
C GLN A 94 3.99 -59.96 35.09
N HIS A 95 2.66 -60.20 34.94
CA HIS A 95 1.49 -59.96 35.86
C HIS A 95 1.03 -58.57 36.42
N GLY A 96 -0.09 -58.04 35.86
CA GLY A 96 -1.42 -57.74 36.50
C GLY A 96 -1.61 -56.70 37.64
N PRO A 97 -2.87 -56.37 38.08
CA PRO A 97 -4.22 -56.77 37.59
C PRO A 97 -5.26 -55.63 37.33
N GLN A 98 -6.50 -56.00 36.97
CA GLN A 98 -7.73 -55.18 36.70
C GLN A 98 -8.55 -54.83 37.98
N PRO A 99 -9.75 -54.13 38.00
CA PRO A 99 -10.80 -53.90 36.96
C PRO A 99 -11.43 -52.46 36.89
N GLY A 100 -12.47 -52.11 36.10
CA GLY A 100 -13.17 -52.75 34.96
C GLY A 100 -14.63 -52.26 34.70
N ARG A 101 -15.23 -52.62 33.53
CA ARG A 101 -16.64 -52.42 33.05
C ARG A 101 -17.03 -50.99 32.55
N ARG A 102 -17.96 -50.79 31.57
CA ARG A 102 -18.91 -51.71 30.86
C ARG A 102 -19.36 -51.19 29.45
N ARG A 103 -19.31 -52.07 28.41
CA ARG A 103 -20.11 -52.23 27.15
C ARG A 103 -20.59 -51.02 26.30
N GLY A 104 -20.62 -51.10 24.95
CA GLY A 104 -20.10 -52.11 23.99
C GLY A 104 -20.94 -52.34 22.71
N HIS A 105 -20.37 -53.08 21.73
CA HIS A 105 -20.94 -53.59 20.44
C HIS A 105 -21.32 -52.53 19.38
N ASP A 106 -21.20 -52.75 18.06
CA ASP A 106 -20.69 -53.88 17.24
C ASP A 106 -20.12 -53.30 15.90
N SER A 107 -18.97 -53.74 15.37
CA SER A 107 -18.68 -54.94 14.54
C SER A 107 -18.64 -54.63 13.02
N GLU A 108 -17.42 -54.52 12.49
CA GLU A 108 -17.05 -54.81 11.10
C GLU A 108 -15.76 -55.65 11.16
N GLU A 109 -15.69 -56.76 10.42
CA GLU A 109 -14.49 -57.58 10.29
C GLU A 109 -14.43 -58.17 8.86
N ASP A 110 -13.21 -58.29 8.36
CA ASP A 110 -12.76 -58.50 6.97
C ASP A 110 -13.44 -59.59 6.12
N SER A 111 -13.45 -59.39 4.78
CA SER A 111 -12.68 -60.30 3.88
C SER A 111 -12.58 -59.84 2.41
N GLU A 112 -11.33 -59.60 2.00
CA GLU A 112 -10.66 -60.11 0.80
C GLU A 112 -11.25 -60.08 -0.64
N THR A 113 -10.45 -59.45 -1.52
CA THR A 113 -10.01 -59.90 -2.86
C THR A 113 -10.76 -59.59 -4.17
N PHE A 114 -9.91 -59.27 -5.16
CA PHE A 114 -9.90 -59.64 -6.59
C PHE A 114 -10.33 -58.62 -7.67
N SER A 115 -9.61 -58.72 -8.79
CA SER A 115 -9.79 -58.05 -10.09
C SER A 115 -11.02 -58.62 -10.86
N ASP A 116 -11.53 -58.06 -11.96
CA ASP A 116 -10.81 -57.59 -13.16
C ASP A 116 -11.72 -56.73 -14.08
N PHE A 117 -11.23 -56.36 -15.26
CA PHE A 117 -11.90 -55.54 -16.28
C PHE A 117 -13.24 -56.11 -16.80
N THR A 118 -14.22 -55.22 -17.00
CA THR A 118 -15.09 -55.23 -18.20
C THR A 118 -15.78 -53.88 -18.40
N MET A 119 -15.75 -53.34 -19.63
CA MET A 119 -16.52 -52.13 -19.97
C MET A 119 -17.98 -52.46 -20.30
N LYS A 120 -18.90 -51.54 -19.95
CA LYS A 120 -20.22 -51.39 -20.59
C LYS A 120 -20.49 -49.91 -20.91
N SER A 121 -21.35 -49.66 -21.88
CA SER A 121 -21.38 -48.44 -22.71
C SER A 121 -22.02 -47.19 -22.09
N GLU A 122 -21.56 -46.03 -22.54
CA GLU A 122 -21.97 -44.70 -22.02
C GLU A 122 -23.47 -44.37 -22.15
N THR A 123 -24.20 -45.03 -23.05
CA THR A 123 -25.62 -44.71 -23.32
C THR A 123 -26.58 -45.09 -22.19
N ALA A 124 -26.23 -46.05 -21.33
CA ALA A 124 -27.10 -46.44 -20.21
C ALA A 124 -27.12 -45.42 -19.06
N ARG A 125 -26.06 -44.61 -18.90
CA ARG A 125 -25.91 -43.71 -17.74
C ARG A 125 -26.62 -42.36 -17.89
N ALA A 126 -27.28 -42.13 -19.02
CA ALA A 126 -28.05 -40.91 -19.28
C ALA A 126 -29.50 -40.96 -18.76
N ALA A 127 -30.01 -42.13 -18.33
CA ALA A 127 -31.41 -42.30 -17.93
C ALA A 127 -31.67 -42.20 -16.42
N ASP A 128 -30.68 -42.49 -15.57
CA ASP A 128 -30.85 -42.59 -14.10
C ASP A 128 -30.59 -41.28 -13.32
N MET A 129 -30.51 -40.13 -14.00
CA MET A 129 -30.20 -38.83 -13.35
C MET A 129 -31.35 -37.80 -13.34
N ASP A 130 -32.53 -38.15 -13.85
CA ASP A 130 -33.73 -37.28 -13.87
C ASP A 130 -34.76 -37.59 -12.75
N TYR A 131 -34.51 -38.56 -11.87
CA TYR A 131 -35.57 -39.17 -11.02
C TYR A 131 -35.85 -38.51 -9.66
N TYR A 132 -35.28 -37.35 -9.29
CA TYR A 132 -35.66 -36.65 -8.06
C TYR A 132 -35.89 -35.14 -8.26
N GLY A 133 -37.12 -34.79 -8.65
CA GLY A 133 -37.48 -33.42 -9.01
C GLY A 133 -38.97 -33.06 -9.03
N ARG A 134 -39.86 -33.66 -8.22
CA ARG A 134 -41.23 -33.13 -7.97
C ARG A 134 -41.93 -33.74 -6.74
N GLY A 135 -42.81 -32.95 -6.12
CA GLY A 135 -43.54 -33.26 -4.87
C GLY A 135 -42.84 -32.70 -3.62
N ASP A 136 -43.45 -31.87 -2.78
CA ASP A 136 -44.81 -31.31 -2.78
C ASP A 136 -44.85 -29.84 -2.33
N GLU A 137 -45.81 -29.08 -2.84
CA GLU A 137 -46.27 -27.83 -2.23
C GLU A 137 -47.37 -28.13 -1.20
N ARG A 138 -47.22 -27.70 0.07
CA ARG A 138 -48.29 -27.24 1.00
C ARG A 138 -47.84 -27.26 2.48
N TYR A 139 -47.35 -26.13 2.99
CA TYR A 139 -48.07 -25.33 4.01
C TYR A 139 -47.33 -24.02 4.30
N ASN A 140 -47.97 -23.10 5.03
CA ASN A 140 -47.50 -21.72 5.22
C ASN A 140 -47.65 -21.27 6.70
N SER A 141 -47.00 -20.15 7.08
CA SER A 141 -46.99 -19.52 8.43
C SER A 141 -46.20 -20.28 9.51
N TYR A 142 -45.13 -19.73 10.12
CA TYR A 142 -45.23 -18.69 11.16
C TYR A 142 -43.93 -17.89 11.41
N ASN A 143 -44.07 -16.77 12.13
CA ASN A 143 -43.05 -15.99 12.85
C ASN A 143 -42.21 -16.85 13.85
N GLU A 144 -41.03 -16.48 14.40
CA GLU A 144 -40.18 -15.28 14.29
C GLU A 144 -38.82 -15.49 15.04
N SER A 145 -37.79 -14.70 14.71
CA SER A 145 -36.54 -14.43 15.45
C SER A 145 -35.81 -15.56 16.23
N GLN A 146 -34.60 -15.94 15.77
CA GLN A 146 -33.35 -15.88 16.56
C GLN A 146 -32.10 -16.24 15.71
N MET A 147 -30.91 -16.04 16.29
CA MET A 147 -29.57 -16.46 15.79
C MET A 147 -29.18 -16.04 14.35
N GLY A 148 -28.73 -14.79 14.20
CA GLY A 148 -28.15 -14.30 12.94
C GLY A 148 -26.64 -14.55 12.82
N GLY A 149 -26.24 -15.58 12.09
CA GLY A 149 -24.88 -15.69 11.53
C GLY A 149 -24.72 -14.83 10.28
N ARG A 150 -23.60 -14.10 10.12
CA ARG A 150 -23.29 -13.35 8.89
C ARG A 150 -21.80 -13.40 8.55
N GLY A 151 -21.50 -13.80 7.31
CA GLY A 151 -20.18 -13.61 6.70
C GLY A 151 -19.85 -12.13 6.48
N TYR A 152 -18.56 -11.82 6.39
CA TYR A 152 -18.05 -10.44 6.34
C TYR A 152 -17.85 -9.97 4.89
N ARG A 153 -18.57 -8.91 4.49
CA ARG A 153 -18.40 -8.20 3.19
C ARG A 153 -18.01 -6.74 3.50
N PRO A 154 -16.98 -6.16 2.85
CA PRO A 154 -16.59 -4.77 3.12
C PRO A 154 -17.70 -3.79 2.69
N PRO A 155 -17.94 -2.68 3.44
CA PRO A 155 -19.08 -1.79 3.20
C PRO A 155 -18.76 -0.69 2.16
N SER A 156 -18.61 -1.08 0.91
CA SER A 156 -18.95 -0.23 -0.25
C SER A 156 -20.30 -0.69 -0.81
N SER A 157 -21.11 0.25 -1.32
CA SER A 157 -22.53 0.08 -1.72
C SER A 157 -23.56 -0.29 -0.62
N GLN A 158 -23.85 0.65 0.29
CA GLN A 158 -25.22 0.82 0.80
C GLN A 158 -25.93 1.93 -0.02
N ILE A 159 -26.36 1.58 -1.23
CA ILE A 159 -27.04 2.52 -2.15
C ILE A 159 -28.53 2.59 -1.82
N SER A 160 -28.87 3.32 -0.76
CA SER A 160 -30.13 4.05 -0.63
C SER A 160 -29.96 5.12 0.43
N TYR A 161 -30.35 6.36 0.11
CA TYR A 161 -30.36 7.47 1.06
C TYR A 161 -31.69 7.57 1.85
N GLY A 162 -32.70 6.76 1.53
CA GLY A 162 -33.99 6.77 2.21
C GLY A 162 -34.89 5.56 1.89
N ALA A 163 -35.60 5.07 2.90
CA ALA A 163 -36.61 4.00 2.86
C ALA A 163 -36.15 2.57 2.48
N ASN A 164 -36.94 1.59 2.96
CA ASN A 164 -36.80 0.16 2.66
C ASN A 164 -37.50 -0.20 1.34
N ARG A 165 -36.84 -1.00 0.47
CA ARG A 165 -37.37 -2.22 -0.21
C ARG A 165 -36.48 -2.72 -1.35
N SER A 166 -35.44 -3.48 -1.03
CA SER A 166 -35.10 -4.75 -1.68
C SER A 166 -34.01 -5.48 -0.88
N SER A 167 -33.82 -6.78 -1.13
CA SER A 167 -32.82 -7.59 -0.45
C SER A 167 -31.40 -7.22 -0.91
N GLY A 168 -30.46 -7.13 0.02
CA GLY A 168 -29.04 -6.81 -0.25
C GLY A 168 -28.23 -7.91 -0.95
N ALA A 169 -28.87 -8.69 -1.82
CA ALA A 169 -28.22 -9.58 -2.76
C ALA A 169 -28.20 -8.86 -4.12
N SER A 170 -27.01 -8.56 -4.62
CA SER A 170 -26.80 -8.05 -5.97
C SER A 170 -26.97 -9.19 -6.98
N THR A 171 -28.22 -9.59 -7.23
CA THR A 171 -28.56 -10.48 -8.35
C THR A 171 -28.20 -9.78 -9.66
N PRO A 172 -27.44 -10.41 -10.57
CA PRO A 172 -27.35 -9.95 -11.96
C PRO A 172 -28.75 -9.82 -12.57
N VAL A 173 -28.92 -8.91 -13.53
CA VAL A 173 -30.20 -8.75 -14.26
C VAL A 173 -30.32 -9.86 -15.31
N TYR A 174 -30.58 -11.08 -14.83
CA TYR A 174 -31.11 -12.15 -15.68
C TYR A 174 -32.51 -11.73 -16.15
N GLY A 175 -32.71 -11.62 -17.46
CA GLY A 175 -34.00 -11.25 -18.06
C GLY A 175 -33.97 -10.04 -19.01
N LEU A 176 -32.82 -9.39 -19.21
CA LEU A 176 -32.60 -8.66 -20.47
C LEU A 176 -32.35 -9.68 -21.58
N ASP A 177 -33.36 -9.88 -22.40
CA ASP A 177 -33.31 -10.75 -23.57
C ASP A 177 -32.34 -10.14 -24.62
N TYR A 178 -31.15 -10.74 -24.78
CA TYR A 178 -30.13 -10.29 -25.71
C TYR A 178 -30.48 -10.57 -27.19
N GLY A 179 -31.72 -10.93 -27.52
CA GLY A 179 -32.20 -11.18 -28.89
C GLY A 179 -32.02 -10.04 -29.91
N ASN A 180 -31.69 -8.82 -29.47
CA ASN A 180 -31.27 -7.69 -30.32
C ASN A 180 -29.86 -7.14 -29.95
N ALA A 181 -28.96 -8.01 -29.49
CA ALA A 181 -27.55 -7.66 -29.37
C ALA A 181 -26.97 -7.31 -30.75
N LEU A 182 -26.45 -6.08 -30.91
CA LEU A 182 -25.60 -5.73 -32.05
C LEU A 182 -24.48 -6.77 -32.21
N THR A 183 -24.35 -7.31 -33.42
CA THR A 183 -23.37 -8.35 -33.78
C THR A 183 -21.98 -7.97 -33.25
N ALA A 184 -21.19 -8.92 -32.74
CA ALA A 184 -19.91 -8.62 -32.07
C ALA A 184 -18.95 -7.73 -32.90
N GLY A 185 -18.99 -7.83 -34.23
CA GLY A 185 -18.25 -6.96 -35.14
C GLY A 185 -18.64 -5.46 -35.10
N GLN A 186 -19.88 -5.11 -34.75
CA GLN A 186 -20.31 -3.73 -34.52
C GLN A 186 -19.91 -3.23 -33.12
N ARG A 187 -20.08 -4.06 -32.06
CA ARG A 187 -19.54 -3.77 -30.72
C ARG A 187 -18.04 -3.40 -30.75
N SER A 188 -17.29 -3.97 -31.70
CA SER A 188 -15.84 -3.72 -31.87
C SER A 188 -15.44 -2.29 -32.29
N ARG A 189 -16.37 -1.41 -32.68
CA ARG A 189 -16.04 -0.08 -33.24
C ARG A 189 -16.27 1.10 -32.29
N GLU A 190 -16.98 0.91 -31.18
CA GLU A 190 -17.27 2.01 -30.25
C GLU A 190 -16.26 2.07 -29.08
N PRO A 191 -15.81 3.27 -28.63
CA PRO A 191 -14.87 3.39 -27.52
C PRO A 191 -15.43 2.94 -26.16
N TYR A 192 -16.74 3.13 -25.93
CA TYR A 192 -17.40 2.95 -24.63
C TYR A 192 -18.60 1.98 -24.75
N PRO A 193 -18.41 0.70 -25.12
CA PRO A 193 -19.50 -0.20 -25.52
C PRO A 193 -20.41 -0.68 -24.38
N ALA A 194 -20.20 -0.24 -23.13
CA ALA A 194 -21.19 -0.37 -22.04
C ALA A 194 -21.99 0.92 -21.78
N TRP A 195 -21.72 2.03 -22.49
CA TRP A 195 -22.46 3.29 -22.42
C TRP A 195 -23.08 3.65 -23.78
N THR A 196 -24.01 2.80 -24.24
CA THR A 196 -24.69 2.92 -25.54
C THR A 196 -26.18 3.21 -25.37
N SER A 197 -26.84 3.72 -26.41
CA SER A 197 -28.30 3.97 -26.45
C SER A 197 -29.11 2.78 -25.97
N ASP A 198 -28.71 1.59 -26.41
CA ASP A 198 -29.41 0.32 -26.25
C ASP A 198 -29.42 -0.14 -24.78
N ALA A 199 -28.48 0.35 -23.97
CA ALA A 199 -28.35 0.06 -22.54
C ALA A 199 -29.25 0.94 -21.63
N GLN A 200 -30.14 1.76 -22.20
CA GLN A 200 -31.00 2.72 -21.47
C GLN A 200 -30.17 3.72 -20.64
N ILE A 201 -29.19 4.36 -21.28
CA ILE A 201 -28.34 5.39 -20.67
C ILE A 201 -29.16 6.64 -20.23
N PRO A 202 -28.84 7.25 -19.07
CA PRO A 202 -29.54 8.44 -18.59
C PRO A 202 -29.15 9.75 -19.29
N LEU A 203 -28.01 9.74 -19.99
CA LEU A 203 -27.44 10.84 -20.78
C LEU A 203 -26.63 10.21 -21.92
N SER A 204 -26.76 10.75 -23.13
CA SER A 204 -25.92 10.41 -24.27
C SER A 204 -24.48 10.90 -24.08
N LYS A 205 -23.56 10.36 -24.88
CA LYS A 205 -22.17 10.85 -24.96
C LYS A 205 -22.12 12.32 -25.40
N GLU A 206 -23.01 12.73 -26.30
CA GLU A 206 -23.09 14.07 -26.87
C GLU A 206 -23.57 15.09 -25.82
N GLU A 207 -24.63 14.79 -25.06
CA GLU A 207 -25.04 15.62 -23.91
C GLU A 207 -23.95 15.74 -22.83
N ILE A 208 -23.13 14.71 -22.62
CA ILE A 208 -21.99 14.76 -21.70
C ILE A 208 -20.87 15.65 -22.27
N GLU A 209 -20.59 15.57 -23.57
CA GLU A 209 -19.60 16.42 -24.24
C GLU A 209 -20.04 17.90 -24.23
N ASP A 210 -21.33 18.18 -24.46
CA ASP A 210 -21.94 19.51 -24.34
C ASP A 210 -21.80 20.08 -22.91
N ILE A 211 -22.00 19.26 -21.86
CA ILE A 211 -21.73 19.66 -20.46
C ILE A 211 -20.26 20.06 -20.27
N PHE A 212 -19.31 19.30 -20.82
CA PHE A 212 -17.90 19.64 -20.74
C PHE A 212 -17.57 20.92 -21.53
N LEU A 213 -18.19 21.15 -22.69
CA LEU A 213 -18.02 22.35 -23.52
C LEU A 213 -18.61 23.60 -22.85
N ASP A 214 -19.79 23.51 -22.24
CA ASP A 214 -20.41 24.59 -21.46
C ASP A 214 -19.51 25.03 -20.28
N LEU A 215 -18.93 24.06 -19.56
CA LEU A 215 -18.00 24.33 -18.47
C LEU A 215 -16.68 24.94 -18.98
N VAL A 216 -16.11 24.47 -20.10
CA VAL A 216 -14.96 25.13 -20.75
C VAL A 216 -15.28 26.59 -21.06
N ASN A 217 -16.41 26.86 -21.72
CA ASN A 217 -16.81 28.20 -22.13
C ASN A 217 -17.11 29.14 -20.94
N LYS A 218 -17.60 28.61 -19.81
CA LYS A 218 -17.93 29.42 -18.60
C LYS A 218 -16.73 29.68 -17.67
N PHE A 219 -15.67 28.88 -17.75
CA PHE A 219 -14.55 28.94 -16.80
C PHE A 219 -13.16 29.18 -17.43
N GLY A 220 -13.02 29.01 -18.75
CA GLY A 220 -11.74 29.19 -19.45
C GLY A 220 -10.74 28.05 -19.23
N PHE A 221 -11.24 26.82 -19.10
CA PHE A 221 -10.42 25.60 -19.06
C PHE A 221 -9.76 25.33 -20.42
N GLN A 222 -8.66 24.58 -20.43
CA GLN A 222 -7.97 24.16 -21.65
C GLN A 222 -8.78 23.09 -22.40
N ARG A 223 -8.90 23.21 -23.72
CA ARG A 223 -9.67 22.26 -24.55
C ARG A 223 -9.09 20.85 -24.57
N ASP A 224 -7.76 20.73 -24.55
CA ASP A 224 -7.11 19.42 -24.47
C ASP A 224 -7.13 18.83 -23.05
N SER A 225 -7.15 19.66 -22.00
CA SER A 225 -7.46 19.21 -20.63
C SER A 225 -8.87 18.62 -20.56
N MET A 226 -9.86 19.34 -21.12
CA MET A 226 -11.25 18.86 -21.22
C MET A 226 -11.35 17.51 -21.94
N ARG A 227 -10.74 17.37 -23.13
CA ARG A 227 -10.76 16.10 -23.89
C ARG A 227 -10.23 14.92 -23.07
N ASN A 228 -9.15 15.12 -22.33
CA ASN A 228 -8.56 14.10 -21.45
C ASN A 228 -9.48 13.78 -20.25
N MET A 229 -10.13 14.78 -19.65
CA MET A 229 -11.08 14.57 -18.55
C MET A 229 -12.40 13.94 -19.00
N TYR A 230 -12.80 14.14 -20.27
CA TYR A 230 -13.93 13.47 -20.91
C TYR A 230 -13.64 11.98 -21.21
N ASP A 231 -12.49 11.60 -21.81
CA ASP A 231 -12.10 10.17 -21.92
C ASP A 231 -12.05 9.50 -20.54
N HIS A 232 -11.53 10.21 -19.54
CA HIS A 232 -11.47 9.69 -18.18
C HIS A 232 -12.87 9.48 -17.58
N PHE A 233 -13.77 10.46 -17.69
CA PHE A 233 -15.16 10.34 -17.22
C PHE A 233 -15.93 9.24 -17.94
N MET A 234 -15.84 9.18 -19.26
CA MET A 234 -16.49 8.14 -20.06
C MET A 234 -15.91 6.74 -19.78
N THR A 235 -14.60 6.62 -19.56
CA THR A 235 -13.97 5.37 -19.11
C THR A 235 -14.48 4.95 -17.73
N LEU A 236 -14.66 5.89 -16.79
CA LEU A 236 -15.24 5.60 -15.47
C LEU A 236 -16.71 5.17 -15.54
N LEU A 237 -17.49 5.76 -16.45
CA LEU A 237 -18.87 5.38 -16.71
C LEU A 237 -18.97 3.99 -17.37
N ASP A 238 -18.25 3.73 -18.47
CA ASP A 238 -18.16 2.43 -19.15
C ASP A 238 -17.74 1.31 -18.17
N SER A 239 -16.70 1.60 -17.37
CA SER A 239 -16.20 0.68 -16.34
C SER A 239 -17.23 0.34 -15.28
N ARG A 240 -18.12 1.26 -14.90
CA ARG A 240 -19.20 1.00 -13.91
C ARG A 240 -20.44 0.39 -14.55
N ALA A 241 -20.80 0.82 -15.77
CA ALA A 241 -21.92 0.28 -16.54
C ALA A 241 -21.71 -1.18 -16.92
N SER A 242 -20.45 -1.65 -17.04
CA SER A 242 -20.15 -3.08 -17.20
C SER A 242 -20.45 -3.95 -15.95
N ARG A 243 -21.05 -3.41 -14.88
CA ARG A 243 -21.50 -4.16 -13.68
C ARG A 243 -22.84 -3.69 -13.10
N LEU A 244 -23.34 -2.54 -13.50
CA LEU A 244 -24.48 -1.83 -12.92
C LEU A 244 -25.30 -1.24 -14.07
N THR A 245 -26.59 -0.97 -13.85
CA THR A 245 -27.35 -0.19 -14.84
C THR A 245 -26.70 1.19 -15.03
N PRO A 246 -26.71 1.80 -16.23
CA PRO A 246 -26.08 3.11 -16.47
C PRO A 246 -26.53 4.21 -15.49
N ASN A 247 -27.81 4.18 -15.08
CA ASN A 247 -28.37 5.02 -14.02
C ASN A 247 -27.66 4.84 -12.66
N GLN A 248 -27.36 3.60 -12.26
CA GLN A 248 -26.60 3.29 -11.03
C GLN A 248 -25.09 3.54 -11.19
N ALA A 249 -24.55 3.39 -12.39
CA ALA A 249 -23.16 3.73 -12.69
C ALA A 249 -22.88 5.22 -12.45
N LEU A 250 -23.70 6.12 -13.02
CA LEU A 250 -23.60 7.56 -12.78
C LEU A 250 -23.90 7.93 -11.31
N LEU A 251 -24.94 7.37 -10.69
CA LEU A 251 -25.28 7.61 -9.29
C LEU A 251 -24.13 7.22 -8.35
N SER A 252 -23.50 6.06 -8.57
CA SER A 252 -22.38 5.60 -7.74
C SER A 252 -21.12 6.42 -7.97
N LEU A 253 -20.85 6.85 -9.21
CA LEU A 253 -19.72 7.72 -9.51
C LEU A 253 -19.86 9.09 -8.83
N HIS A 254 -21.07 9.67 -8.86
CA HIS A 254 -21.38 10.89 -8.09
C HIS A 254 -21.24 10.66 -6.59
N ALA A 255 -21.67 9.51 -6.07
CA ALA A 255 -21.58 9.18 -4.65
C ALA A 255 -20.14 9.01 -4.15
N ASP A 256 -19.21 8.53 -4.97
CA ASP A 256 -17.81 8.36 -4.56
C ASP A 256 -17.02 9.67 -4.62
N TYR A 257 -17.20 10.50 -5.67
CA TYR A 257 -16.50 11.80 -5.79
C TYR A 257 -17.13 12.90 -4.90
N ILE A 258 -18.47 12.98 -4.83
CA ILE A 258 -19.18 14.19 -4.37
C ILE A 258 -20.22 13.87 -3.28
N GLY A 259 -21.27 13.10 -3.61
CA GLY A 259 -22.51 13.05 -2.83
C GLY A 259 -22.52 12.11 -1.61
N GLY A 260 -21.68 11.08 -1.58
CA GLY A 260 -21.81 9.96 -0.64
C GLY A 260 -21.02 10.11 0.65
N ASP A 261 -21.39 9.31 1.66
CA ASP A 261 -20.81 9.35 3.01
C ASP A 261 -19.28 9.11 3.05
N ASN A 262 -18.72 8.55 1.97
CA ASN A 262 -17.28 8.35 1.80
C ASN A 262 -16.56 9.40 0.95
N ALA A 263 -17.28 10.24 0.19
CA ALA A 263 -16.69 11.22 -0.70
C ALA A 263 -15.83 12.24 0.05
N ASN A 264 -14.63 12.52 -0.46
CA ASN A 264 -13.74 13.53 0.13
C ASN A 264 -14.38 14.92 0.14
N TYR A 265 -15.09 15.31 -0.93
CA TYR A 265 -15.81 16.59 -0.97
C TYR A 265 -16.88 16.71 0.12
N ARG A 266 -17.78 15.72 0.28
CA ARG A 266 -18.78 15.70 1.36
C ARG A 266 -18.11 15.78 2.74
N ARG A 267 -17.06 14.97 2.94
CA ARG A 267 -16.31 14.89 4.20
C ARG A 267 -15.67 16.22 4.57
N TRP A 268 -15.10 16.92 3.59
CA TRP A 268 -14.56 18.27 3.73
C TRP A 268 -15.66 19.32 3.98
N TYR A 269 -16.74 19.31 3.21
CA TYR A 269 -17.86 20.25 3.31
C TYR A 269 -18.46 20.30 4.73
N PHE A 270 -18.64 19.13 5.37
CA PHE A 270 -19.07 19.03 6.77
C PHE A 270 -17.96 19.28 7.80
N ALA A 271 -16.69 19.14 7.44
CA ALA A 271 -15.55 19.45 8.31
C ALA A 271 -15.32 20.97 8.44
N ALA A 272 -15.34 21.69 7.31
CA ALA A 272 -15.18 23.14 7.21
C ALA A 272 -16.46 23.94 7.57
N HIS A 273 -17.55 23.25 7.91
CA HIS A 273 -18.89 23.79 8.26
C HIS A 273 -19.54 24.60 7.13
N LEU A 274 -19.25 24.30 5.86
CA LEU A 274 -19.92 24.98 4.75
C LEU A 274 -21.43 24.68 4.70
N ASP A 275 -21.89 23.64 5.38
CA ASP A 275 -23.31 23.36 5.62
C ASP A 275 -24.05 24.41 6.49
N LEU A 276 -23.29 25.29 7.18
CA LEU A 276 -23.80 26.48 7.86
C LEU A 276 -23.71 27.72 6.98
N ASP A 277 -22.67 27.87 6.16
CA ASP A 277 -22.55 28.97 5.20
C ASP A 277 -23.67 28.89 4.13
N ASP A 278 -23.90 27.71 3.54
CA ASP A 278 -25.03 27.40 2.65
C ASP A 278 -26.42 27.71 3.24
N ALA A 279 -26.54 27.80 4.58
CA ALA A 279 -27.82 27.86 5.28
C ALA A 279 -28.07 29.17 6.06
N VAL A 280 -27.01 29.94 6.35
CA VAL A 280 -27.03 31.11 7.24
C VAL A 280 -26.04 32.21 6.78
N GLY A 281 -24.97 31.82 6.07
CA GLY A 281 -23.84 32.66 5.71
C GLY A 281 -22.84 32.84 6.87
N PHE A 282 -21.54 32.77 6.58
CA PHE A 282 -20.46 32.96 7.57
C PHE A 282 -20.64 34.22 8.44
N ALA A 283 -21.02 35.35 7.83
CA ALA A 283 -21.22 36.63 8.52
C ALA A 283 -22.27 36.61 9.64
N ASN A 284 -23.20 35.63 9.63
CA ASN A 284 -24.29 35.50 10.59
C ASN A 284 -24.09 34.34 11.60
N MET A 285 -22.90 33.74 11.69
CA MET A 285 -22.64 32.53 12.49
C MET A 285 -22.66 32.71 14.02
N ASN A 286 -23.85 32.99 14.58
CA ASN A 286 -24.10 32.83 16.01
C ASN A 286 -24.28 31.34 16.37
N LEU A 287 -23.23 30.70 16.89
CA LEU A 287 -23.20 29.31 17.35
C LEU A 287 -23.98 29.11 18.68
N GLY A 288 -25.29 29.40 18.64
CA GLY A 288 -26.21 29.22 19.75
C GLY A 288 -26.38 27.74 20.15
N LYS A 289 -26.42 27.48 21.46
CA LYS A 289 -26.65 26.12 22.00
C LYS A 289 -28.06 25.63 21.63
N ALA A 290 -28.14 24.52 20.89
CA ALA A 290 -29.41 23.94 20.42
C ALA A 290 -30.46 23.81 21.53
N ASN A 291 -31.63 24.38 21.27
CA ASN A 291 -32.59 24.75 22.30
C ASN A 291 -33.28 23.52 22.93
N ARG A 292 -33.75 23.62 24.19
CA ARG A 292 -34.37 22.48 24.90
C ARG A 292 -35.65 21.97 24.20
N LYS A 293 -36.29 22.84 23.40
CA LYS A 293 -37.48 22.57 22.58
C LYS A 293 -37.17 21.64 21.39
N THR A 294 -36.14 21.91 20.59
CA THR A 294 -35.74 21.06 19.44
C THR A 294 -35.23 19.68 19.88
N ARG A 295 -34.56 19.55 21.03
CA ARG A 295 -34.23 18.22 21.60
C ARG A 295 -35.46 17.41 22.02
N LYS A 296 -36.61 18.03 22.33
CA LYS A 296 -37.89 17.33 22.52
C LYS A 296 -38.49 16.93 21.16
N ALA A 297 -38.54 17.86 20.20
CA ALA A 297 -39.06 17.60 18.85
C ALA A 297 -38.34 16.41 18.17
N ARG A 298 -37.00 16.40 18.16
CA ARG A 298 -36.18 15.28 17.66
C ARG A 298 -36.52 13.93 18.29
N LYS A 299 -36.85 13.90 19.59
CA LYS A 299 -37.28 12.67 20.29
C LYS A 299 -38.70 12.23 19.95
N ALA A 300 -39.56 13.14 19.50
CA ALA A 300 -40.88 12.83 18.97
C ALA A 300 -40.79 12.34 17.52
N ALA A 301 -40.11 13.07 16.64
CA ALA A 301 -39.89 12.70 15.23
C ALA A 301 -39.24 11.32 15.10
N LYS A 302 -38.16 11.04 15.86
CA LYS A 302 -37.49 9.72 15.88
C LYS A 302 -38.29 8.60 16.55
N LYS A 303 -39.47 8.90 17.12
CA LYS A 303 -40.44 7.91 17.62
C LYS A 303 -41.65 7.76 16.68
N ALA A 304 -41.99 8.80 15.91
CA ALA A 304 -43.04 8.79 14.88
C ALA A 304 -42.56 8.13 13.57
N ALA A 305 -41.29 8.31 13.19
CA ALA A 305 -40.70 7.71 11.98
C ALA A 305 -40.60 6.17 11.99
N ASN A 306 -40.93 5.52 13.11
CA ASN A 306 -41.12 4.06 13.19
C ASN A 306 -42.57 3.61 12.87
N ASN A 307 -43.52 4.55 12.81
CA ASN A 307 -44.95 4.27 12.77
C ASN A 307 -45.65 4.78 11.50
N ASP A 308 -45.16 5.86 10.86
CA ASP A 308 -45.69 6.34 9.57
C ASP A 308 -44.64 7.11 8.75
N PRO A 309 -44.61 6.97 7.41
CA PRO A 309 -43.79 7.79 6.53
C PRO A 309 -44.46 9.15 6.29
N LYS A 310 -44.14 10.16 7.13
CA LYS A 310 -44.37 11.57 6.77
C LYS A 310 -43.77 11.86 5.38
N SER A 311 -44.44 12.70 4.58
CA SER A 311 -43.85 13.27 3.36
C SER A 311 -42.50 13.92 3.69
N GLU A 312 -41.50 13.70 2.84
CA GLU A 312 -40.15 14.25 3.02
C GLU A 312 -40.15 15.77 3.21
N GLU A 313 -41.11 16.46 2.62
CA GLU A 313 -41.21 17.92 2.66
C GLU A 313 -41.65 18.42 4.03
N GLN A 314 -42.53 17.68 4.71
CA GLN A 314 -42.82 17.93 6.13
C GLN A 314 -41.63 17.59 7.02
N ALA A 315 -40.81 16.60 6.65
CA ALA A 315 -39.60 16.26 7.41
C ALA A 315 -38.48 17.29 7.22
N LEU A 316 -38.39 17.93 6.04
CA LEU A 316 -37.52 19.09 5.80
C LEU A 316 -38.00 20.31 6.60
N ALA A 317 -39.30 20.65 6.52
CA ALA A 317 -39.88 21.77 7.26
C ALA A 317 -39.77 21.61 8.80
N ASP A 318 -39.98 20.39 9.34
CA ASP A 318 -39.76 20.06 10.76
C ASP A 318 -38.29 20.26 11.21
N LEU A 319 -37.34 20.41 10.27
CA LEU A 319 -35.89 20.58 10.49
C LEU A 319 -35.37 21.99 10.12
N GLU A 320 -36.22 22.89 9.62
CA GLU A 320 -35.80 24.27 9.32
C GLU A 320 -35.36 24.99 10.62
N GLY A 321 -34.17 25.59 10.57
CA GLY A 321 -33.51 26.21 11.74
C GLY A 321 -32.79 25.24 12.69
N ASP A 322 -32.77 23.92 12.47
CA ASP A 322 -31.96 22.99 13.27
C ASP A 322 -30.51 22.88 12.74
N ASN A 323 -29.65 23.79 13.19
CA ASN A 323 -28.22 23.84 12.83
C ASN A 323 -27.36 22.69 13.42
N SER A 324 -27.95 21.53 13.73
CA SER A 324 -27.22 20.34 14.20
C SER A 324 -26.74 19.45 13.03
N LEU A 325 -25.65 18.70 13.26
CA LEU A 325 -24.99 17.90 12.22
C LEU A 325 -25.93 16.85 11.59
N GLU A 326 -26.65 16.06 12.41
CA GLU A 326 -27.60 15.03 11.94
C GLU A 326 -28.75 15.62 11.10
N ALA A 327 -29.12 16.89 11.29
CA ALA A 327 -30.11 17.57 10.45
C ALA A 327 -29.51 18.04 9.11
N ALA A 328 -28.27 18.55 9.13
CA ALA A 328 -27.57 18.92 7.90
C ALA A 328 -27.20 17.71 7.03
N GLU A 329 -26.82 16.58 7.64
CA GLU A 329 -26.62 15.31 6.93
C GLU A 329 -27.91 14.81 6.27
N TYR A 330 -29.08 14.99 6.90
CA TYR A 330 -30.37 14.67 6.30
C TYR A 330 -30.69 15.60 5.11
N ARG A 331 -30.59 16.93 5.29
CA ARG A 331 -30.80 17.92 4.21
C ARG A 331 -29.89 17.63 3.00
N TRP A 332 -28.63 17.26 3.23
CA TRP A 332 -27.70 16.84 2.18
C TRP A 332 -28.20 15.59 1.44
N LYS A 333 -28.58 14.54 2.16
CA LYS A 333 -29.07 13.29 1.55
C LYS A 333 -30.34 13.51 0.72
N THR A 334 -31.27 14.36 1.17
CA THR A 334 -32.44 14.74 0.36
C THR A 334 -32.06 15.62 -0.85
N ARG A 335 -31.10 16.55 -0.72
CA ARG A 335 -30.55 17.33 -1.85
C ARG A 335 -29.96 16.42 -2.94
N MET A 336 -29.14 15.43 -2.54
CA MET A 336 -28.49 14.49 -3.46
C MET A 336 -29.48 13.51 -4.12
N ASN A 337 -30.57 13.14 -3.44
CA ASN A 337 -31.65 12.35 -4.03
C ASN A 337 -32.41 13.10 -5.13
N ARG A 338 -32.80 14.35 -4.85
CA ARG A 338 -33.63 15.18 -5.74
C ARG A 338 -32.88 15.72 -6.97
N MET A 339 -31.55 15.69 -6.95
CA MET A 339 -30.69 16.11 -8.05
C MET A 339 -30.93 15.29 -9.33
N SER A 340 -30.98 15.96 -10.48
CA SER A 340 -31.11 15.34 -11.81
C SER A 340 -29.83 14.61 -12.25
N GLN A 341 -29.95 13.72 -13.24
CA GLN A 341 -28.78 13.04 -13.81
C GLN A 341 -27.83 14.02 -14.52
N HIS A 342 -28.37 15.04 -15.20
CA HIS A 342 -27.61 16.12 -15.82
C HIS A 342 -26.77 16.91 -14.80
N GLU A 343 -27.36 17.29 -13.66
CA GLU A 343 -26.61 17.97 -12.57
C GLU A 343 -25.53 17.07 -11.95
N ARG A 344 -25.80 15.77 -11.77
CA ARG A 344 -24.79 14.82 -11.29
C ARG A 344 -23.61 14.72 -12.25
N ALA A 345 -23.86 14.62 -13.56
CA ALA A 345 -22.81 14.62 -14.57
C ALA A 345 -22.03 15.93 -14.58
N ARG A 346 -22.72 17.09 -14.57
CA ARG A 346 -22.09 18.42 -14.51
C ARG A 346 -21.18 18.59 -13.30
N GLN A 347 -21.62 18.20 -12.10
CA GLN A 347 -20.80 18.34 -10.90
C GLN A 347 -19.53 17.48 -10.96
N ILE A 348 -19.60 16.26 -11.50
CA ILE A 348 -18.40 15.41 -11.68
C ILE A 348 -17.50 16.01 -12.76
N ALA A 349 -18.05 16.45 -13.90
CA ALA A 349 -17.30 17.08 -14.99
C ALA A 349 -16.55 18.33 -14.51
N LEU A 350 -17.20 19.22 -13.75
CA LEU A 350 -16.57 20.40 -13.16
C LEU A 350 -15.47 20.03 -12.14
N TYR A 351 -15.70 19.03 -11.29
CA TYR A 351 -14.66 18.54 -10.37
C TYR A 351 -13.44 17.98 -11.13
N LEU A 352 -13.68 17.20 -12.19
CA LEU A 352 -12.62 16.62 -13.02
C LEU A 352 -11.86 17.70 -13.81
N LEU A 353 -12.53 18.73 -14.35
CA LEU A 353 -11.87 19.88 -14.99
C LEU A 353 -11.00 20.66 -13.99
N CYS A 354 -11.55 20.99 -12.81
CA CYS A 354 -10.80 21.66 -11.74
C CYS A 354 -9.55 20.86 -11.32
N TRP A 355 -9.68 19.53 -11.19
CA TRP A 355 -8.56 18.63 -10.91
C TRP A 355 -7.57 18.52 -12.09
N GLY A 356 -8.09 18.47 -13.32
CA GLY A 356 -7.34 18.37 -14.57
C GLY A 356 -6.25 19.43 -14.67
N GLU A 357 -6.59 20.70 -14.46
CA GLU A 357 -5.63 21.81 -14.54
C GLU A 357 -4.91 22.16 -13.24
N ALA A 358 -5.24 21.52 -12.10
CA ALA A 358 -4.64 21.85 -10.80
C ALA A 358 -3.12 21.57 -10.70
N ASN A 359 -2.51 20.77 -11.58
CA ASN A 359 -1.06 20.47 -11.56
C ASN A 359 -0.60 20.04 -10.14
N GLN A 360 0.37 20.72 -9.52
CA GLN A 360 0.84 20.40 -8.16
C GLN A 360 -0.20 20.72 -7.07
N VAL A 361 -1.21 21.57 -7.35
CA VAL A 361 -2.30 21.88 -6.39
C VAL A 361 -3.18 20.65 -6.12
N ARG A 362 -3.11 19.60 -6.94
CA ARG A 362 -3.72 18.28 -6.67
C ARG A 362 -3.27 17.65 -5.35
N PHE A 363 -2.07 17.99 -4.84
CA PHE A 363 -1.59 17.54 -3.52
C PHE A 363 -2.20 18.30 -2.33
N MET A 364 -3.15 19.21 -2.58
CA MET A 364 -3.91 19.92 -1.55
C MET A 364 -5.43 19.73 -1.78
N PRO A 365 -5.96 18.51 -1.57
CA PRO A 365 -7.33 18.17 -1.99
C PRO A 365 -8.43 19.01 -1.34
N GLU A 366 -8.25 19.50 -0.11
CA GLU A 366 -9.21 20.38 0.58
C GLU A 366 -9.17 21.81 0.02
N ALA A 367 -8.01 22.28 -0.45
CA ALA A 367 -7.92 23.51 -1.24
C ALA A 367 -8.64 23.37 -2.59
N LEU A 368 -8.50 22.21 -3.26
CA LEU A 368 -9.22 21.91 -4.50
C LEU A 368 -10.74 21.80 -4.26
N CYS A 369 -11.18 21.20 -3.16
CA CYS A 369 -12.59 21.18 -2.76
C CYS A 369 -13.16 22.59 -2.53
N PHE A 370 -12.37 23.52 -1.98
CA PHE A 370 -12.75 24.92 -1.84
C PHE A 370 -12.89 25.63 -3.20
N ILE A 371 -11.94 25.42 -4.12
CA ILE A 371 -12.03 25.94 -5.50
C ILE A 371 -13.27 25.39 -6.20
N PHE A 372 -13.53 24.08 -6.10
CA PHE A 372 -14.71 23.44 -6.68
C PHE A 372 -16.04 23.96 -6.08
N LYS A 373 -16.13 24.17 -4.76
CA LYS A 373 -17.31 24.80 -4.14
C LYS A 373 -17.55 26.20 -4.71
N CYS A 374 -16.51 27.03 -4.79
CA CYS A 374 -16.63 28.37 -5.37
C CYS A 374 -17.06 28.33 -6.84
N ALA A 375 -16.57 27.34 -7.61
CA ALA A 375 -16.96 27.17 -9.00
C ALA A 375 -18.42 26.72 -9.16
N ASP A 376 -18.91 25.74 -8.38
CA ASP A 376 -20.31 25.29 -8.44
C ASP A 376 -21.28 26.40 -7.95
N ASP A 377 -20.88 27.18 -6.93
CA ASP A 377 -21.61 28.37 -6.46
C ASP A 377 -21.68 29.47 -7.52
N TYR A 378 -20.57 29.72 -8.25
CA TYR A 378 -20.57 30.67 -9.37
C TYR A 378 -21.35 30.14 -10.57
N TYR A 379 -21.30 28.84 -10.88
CA TYR A 379 -22.11 28.23 -11.93
C TYR A 379 -23.60 28.44 -11.68
N HIS A 380 -24.06 28.29 -10.43
CA HIS A 380 -25.44 28.56 -10.04
C HIS A 380 -25.81 30.06 -9.95
N SER A 381 -24.87 30.98 -10.20
CA SER A 381 -25.14 32.42 -10.20
C SER A 381 -25.84 32.90 -11.49
N PRO A 382 -26.69 33.95 -11.42
CA PRO A 382 -27.24 34.57 -12.62
C PRO A 382 -26.16 35.25 -13.48
N GLU A 383 -25.02 35.63 -12.90
CA GLU A 383 -23.88 36.21 -13.62
C GLU A 383 -23.23 35.18 -14.57
N CYS A 384 -23.17 33.90 -14.17
CA CYS A 384 -22.63 32.83 -15.01
C CYS A 384 -23.67 32.29 -15.99
N GLN A 385 -24.94 32.12 -15.58
CA GLN A 385 -25.99 31.59 -16.45
C GLN A 385 -26.41 32.56 -17.57
N ASN A 386 -26.34 33.88 -17.33
CA ASN A 386 -26.63 34.88 -18.37
C ASN A 386 -25.41 35.21 -19.26
N ARG A 387 -24.27 34.56 -19.06
CA ARG A 387 -23.04 34.85 -19.82
C ARG A 387 -23.06 34.14 -21.18
N VAL A 388 -23.21 34.93 -22.25
CA VAL A 388 -23.20 34.44 -23.64
C VAL A 388 -21.78 34.39 -24.22
N GLU A 389 -20.89 35.29 -23.80
CA GLU A 389 -19.51 35.35 -24.29
C GLU A 389 -18.61 34.33 -23.58
N PRO A 390 -17.94 33.40 -24.30
CA PRO A 390 -17.03 32.44 -23.69
C PRO A 390 -15.85 33.14 -23.02
N VAL A 391 -15.42 32.58 -21.89
CA VAL A 391 -14.20 32.97 -21.18
C VAL A 391 -12.98 32.52 -21.99
N GLU A 392 -11.93 33.34 -22.00
CA GLU A 392 -10.68 33.04 -22.69
C GLU A 392 -10.03 31.75 -22.13
N GLU A 393 -9.48 30.93 -23.02
CA GLU A 393 -8.77 29.71 -22.65
C GLU A 393 -7.60 30.04 -21.70
N PHE A 394 -7.18 29.08 -20.86
CA PHE A 394 -6.20 29.28 -19.78
C PHE A 394 -6.62 30.21 -18.62
N THR A 395 -7.81 30.82 -18.62
CA THR A 395 -8.22 31.73 -17.51
C THR A 395 -8.19 31.03 -16.14
N TYR A 396 -8.75 29.81 -16.01
CA TYR A 396 -8.69 29.05 -14.75
C TYR A 396 -7.25 28.79 -14.29
N LEU A 397 -6.38 28.36 -15.22
CA LEU A 397 -4.98 28.08 -14.96
C LEU A 397 -4.22 29.34 -14.52
N ASN A 398 -4.47 30.49 -15.15
CA ASN A 398 -3.75 31.75 -14.92
C ASN A 398 -4.25 32.49 -13.67
N ASP A 399 -5.57 32.63 -13.49
CA ASP A 399 -6.16 33.44 -12.41
C ASP A 399 -6.26 32.69 -11.06
N ILE A 400 -6.35 31.34 -11.06
CA ILE A 400 -6.64 30.55 -9.84
C ILE A 400 -5.50 29.60 -9.47
N ILE A 401 -5.06 28.75 -10.40
CA ILE A 401 -4.02 27.73 -10.09
C ILE A 401 -2.62 28.32 -10.05
N THR A 402 -2.27 29.20 -10.99
CA THR A 402 -0.92 29.77 -11.09
C THR A 402 -0.49 30.56 -9.84
N PRO A 403 -1.32 31.41 -9.20
CA PRO A 403 -0.93 32.11 -7.97
C PRO A 403 -0.63 31.15 -6.80
N LEU A 404 -1.39 30.05 -6.68
CA LEU A 404 -1.14 28.99 -5.69
C LEU A 404 0.14 28.22 -6.01
N TYR A 405 0.33 27.80 -7.26
CA TYR A 405 1.54 27.11 -7.71
C TYR A 405 2.80 27.96 -7.52
N GLN A 406 2.75 29.25 -7.89
CA GLN A 406 3.86 30.20 -7.66
C GLN A 406 4.18 30.31 -6.18
N TYR A 407 3.17 30.41 -5.30
CA TYR A 407 3.41 30.42 -3.86
C TYR A 407 4.16 29.16 -3.38
N CYS A 408 3.69 27.96 -3.77
CA CYS A 408 4.33 26.70 -3.39
C CYS A 408 5.75 26.55 -3.95
N ARG A 409 5.98 26.96 -5.20
CA ARG A 409 7.32 27.01 -5.82
C ARG A 409 8.25 27.94 -5.04
N ASP A 410 7.81 29.16 -4.77
CA ASP A 410 8.59 30.20 -4.10
C ASP A 410 8.96 29.85 -2.64
N GLN A 411 8.31 28.85 -2.01
CA GLN A 411 8.70 28.40 -0.66
C GLN A 411 10.09 27.76 -0.61
N GLY A 412 10.50 27.07 -1.68
CA GLY A 412 11.75 26.30 -1.71
C GLY A 412 12.61 26.45 -2.97
N TYR A 413 12.17 27.22 -3.96
CA TYR A 413 13.02 27.74 -5.03
C TYR A 413 13.18 29.26 -4.92
N GLU A 414 14.35 29.72 -5.36
CA GLU A 414 14.58 31.10 -5.75
C GLU A 414 15.26 31.17 -7.12
N ILE A 415 15.22 32.36 -7.73
CA ILE A 415 15.80 32.59 -9.05
C ILE A 415 17.12 33.31 -8.84
N PHE A 416 18.22 32.64 -9.20
CA PHE A 416 19.57 33.18 -9.16
C PHE A 416 20.17 33.06 -10.57
N ASP A 417 20.65 34.15 -11.14
CA ASP A 417 21.15 34.25 -12.53
C ASP A 417 20.22 33.58 -13.58
N GLY A 418 18.91 33.82 -13.44
CA GLY A 418 17.86 33.27 -14.30
C GLY A 418 17.57 31.77 -14.12
N LYS A 419 18.31 31.08 -13.24
CA LYS A 419 18.15 29.64 -12.95
C LYS A 419 17.43 29.44 -11.62
N TYR A 420 16.60 28.39 -11.53
CA TYR A 420 15.96 28.00 -10.28
C TYR A 420 16.96 27.26 -9.37
N VAL A 421 17.34 27.89 -8.27
CA VAL A 421 18.22 27.33 -7.23
C VAL A 421 17.37 26.97 -6.00
N ARG A 422 17.65 25.80 -5.42
CA ARG A 422 16.93 25.30 -4.24
C ARG A 422 17.34 26.10 -3.00
N ARG A 423 16.36 26.54 -2.22
CA ARG A 423 16.58 27.21 -0.93
C ARG A 423 16.99 26.20 0.14
N GLU A 424 18.09 26.49 0.84
CA GLU A 424 18.56 25.71 2.00
C GLU A 424 17.79 26.07 3.29
N ASN A 425 16.46 26.20 3.20
CA ASN A 425 15.61 26.44 4.35
C ASN A 425 15.25 25.13 5.05
N ASP A 426 15.50 25.07 6.36
CA ASP A 426 15.06 23.98 7.23
C ASP A 426 13.51 23.91 7.32
N HIS A 427 12.98 22.71 7.48
CA HIS A 427 11.57 22.35 7.25
C HIS A 427 10.59 23.10 8.18
N ASN A 428 11.03 23.49 9.38
CA ASN A 428 10.24 24.36 10.29
C ASN A 428 10.04 25.80 9.80
N LYS A 429 10.73 26.23 8.73
CA LYS A 429 10.54 27.53 8.07
C LYS A 429 9.74 27.42 6.77
N VAL A 430 9.87 26.29 6.06
CA VAL A 430 9.20 26.04 4.77
C VAL A 430 7.74 25.67 5.00
N ILE A 431 6.81 26.37 4.35
CA ILE A 431 5.39 26.03 4.35
C ILE A 431 5.15 24.95 3.29
N GLY A 432 4.71 23.77 3.71
CA GLY A 432 4.45 22.63 2.84
C GLY A 432 2.99 22.52 2.40
N TYR A 433 2.69 21.50 1.59
CA TYR A 433 1.32 21.21 1.15
C TYR A 433 0.37 20.99 2.35
N ASP A 434 0.81 20.28 3.40
CA ASP A 434 0.00 20.04 4.60
C ASP A 434 -0.35 21.34 5.36
N ASP A 435 0.59 22.28 5.49
CA ASP A 435 0.35 23.57 6.16
C ASP A 435 -0.72 24.38 5.42
N ILE A 436 -0.70 24.34 4.09
CA ILE A 436 -1.70 24.98 3.22
C ILE A 436 -3.04 24.25 3.31
N ASN A 437 -3.04 22.92 3.20
CA ASN A 437 -4.26 22.11 3.17
C ASN A 437 -5.03 22.21 4.50
N GLN A 438 -4.30 22.27 5.63
CA GLN A 438 -4.86 22.49 6.98
C GLN A 438 -5.53 23.87 7.19
N LEU A 439 -5.34 24.84 6.29
CA LEU A 439 -6.14 26.07 6.28
C LEU A 439 -7.61 25.76 5.97
N PHE A 440 -7.85 24.89 5.01
CA PHE A 440 -9.19 24.57 4.50
C PHE A 440 -9.95 23.54 5.36
N TRP A 441 -9.33 23.04 6.43
CA TRP A 441 -9.95 22.12 7.39
C TRP A 441 -10.95 22.80 8.35
N TYR A 442 -10.79 24.09 8.60
CA TYR A 442 -11.49 24.82 9.67
C TYR A 442 -12.07 26.14 9.14
N PRO A 443 -13.28 26.55 9.57
CA PRO A 443 -13.86 27.83 9.16
C PRO A 443 -12.97 29.02 9.56
N GLU A 444 -12.31 28.97 10.73
CA GLU A 444 -11.36 30.01 11.18
C GLU A 444 -10.06 30.08 10.35
N GLY A 445 -9.85 29.14 9.42
CA GLY A 445 -8.82 29.20 8.38
C GLY A 445 -9.33 29.85 7.09
N ILE A 446 -10.56 29.51 6.65
CA ILE A 446 -11.23 30.15 5.51
C ILE A 446 -11.47 31.65 5.78
N GLU A 447 -11.80 32.03 7.01
CA GLU A 447 -11.89 33.43 7.46
C GLU A 447 -10.60 34.25 7.27
N ARG A 448 -9.43 33.60 7.12
CA ARG A 448 -8.13 34.27 6.89
C ARG A 448 -7.83 34.52 5.42
N ILE A 449 -8.65 34.03 4.50
CA ILE A 449 -8.48 34.28 3.07
C ILE A 449 -8.84 35.74 2.80
N VAL A 450 -7.80 36.57 2.68
CA VAL A 450 -7.88 38.03 2.58
C VAL A 450 -7.46 38.47 1.18
N LEU A 451 -8.27 39.34 0.58
CA LEU A 451 -8.01 39.93 -0.73
C LEU A 451 -7.01 41.10 -0.65
N ASN A 452 -6.53 41.56 -1.79
CA ASN A 452 -5.57 42.67 -1.89
C ASN A 452 -6.11 44.00 -1.31
N ASP A 453 -7.43 44.21 -1.31
CA ASP A 453 -8.11 45.36 -0.68
C ASP A 453 -8.25 45.25 0.86
N LYS A 454 -7.84 44.12 1.45
CA LYS A 454 -7.98 43.70 2.86
C LYS A 454 -9.38 43.19 3.28
N SER A 455 -10.34 43.05 2.37
CA SER A 455 -11.59 42.33 2.64
C SER A 455 -11.34 40.83 2.81
N ARG A 456 -12.26 40.11 3.46
CA ARG A 456 -12.19 38.64 3.64
C ARG A 456 -13.16 37.96 2.68
N ILE A 457 -12.79 36.82 2.12
CA ILE A 457 -13.64 36.09 1.15
C ILE A 457 -14.99 35.63 1.76
N VAL A 458 -15.05 35.47 3.09
CA VAL A 458 -16.26 35.11 3.84
C VAL A 458 -17.29 36.25 3.94
N ASP A 459 -16.86 37.51 3.78
CA ASP A 459 -17.75 38.69 3.77
C ASP A 459 -18.43 38.88 2.40
N ILE A 460 -18.02 38.11 1.39
CA ILE A 460 -18.49 38.18 0.00
C ILE A 460 -19.55 37.09 -0.25
N SER A 461 -20.58 37.45 -1.01
CA SER A 461 -21.64 36.53 -1.48
C SER A 461 -21.03 35.29 -2.14
N PRO A 462 -21.47 34.05 -1.79
CA PRO A 462 -20.89 32.80 -2.32
C PRO A 462 -20.72 32.80 -3.84
N ALA A 463 -21.73 33.25 -4.58
CA ALA A 463 -21.75 33.36 -6.04
C ALA A 463 -20.58 34.19 -6.62
N GLN A 464 -20.08 35.19 -5.90
CA GLN A 464 -19.03 36.11 -6.37
C GLN A 464 -17.62 35.74 -5.87
N ARG A 465 -17.50 34.77 -4.95
CA ARG A 465 -16.20 34.37 -4.38
C ARG A 465 -15.22 33.83 -5.44
N TYR A 466 -15.73 33.11 -6.44
CA TYR A 466 -14.91 32.54 -7.53
C TYR A 466 -14.13 33.61 -8.30
N GLN A 467 -14.81 34.66 -8.78
CA GLN A 467 -14.18 35.76 -9.53
C GLN A 467 -13.10 36.49 -8.71
N LYS A 468 -13.23 36.47 -7.38
CA LYS A 468 -12.32 37.11 -6.43
C LYS A 468 -11.15 36.23 -5.99
N LEU A 469 -11.08 34.95 -6.38
CA LEU A 469 -9.94 34.08 -6.05
C LEU A 469 -8.60 34.62 -6.56
N LYS A 470 -8.59 35.32 -7.70
CA LYS A 470 -7.40 35.96 -8.28
C LYS A 470 -6.89 37.19 -7.51
N GLU A 471 -7.73 37.76 -6.65
CA GLU A 471 -7.38 38.92 -5.82
C GLU A 471 -6.86 38.50 -4.43
N VAL A 472 -6.77 37.19 -4.14
CA VAL A 472 -6.35 36.65 -2.84
C VAL A 472 -4.84 36.83 -2.62
N ASN A 473 -4.47 37.41 -1.48
CA ASN A 473 -3.07 37.64 -1.11
C ASN A 473 -2.47 36.42 -0.38
N TRP A 474 -2.27 35.30 -1.08
CA TRP A 474 -1.81 34.01 -0.50
C TRP A 474 -0.60 34.12 0.45
N LYS A 475 0.33 35.07 0.17
CA LYS A 475 1.52 35.36 0.99
C LYS A 475 1.21 35.86 2.42
N LYS A 476 -0.02 36.30 2.71
CA LYS A 476 -0.51 36.66 4.06
C LYS A 476 -1.45 35.62 4.67
N VAL A 477 -2.02 34.75 3.85
CA VAL A 477 -3.04 33.76 4.24
C VAL A 477 -2.39 32.52 4.85
N PHE A 478 -1.34 32.00 4.20
CA PHE A 478 -0.68 30.75 4.61
C PHE A 478 0.36 30.96 5.71
N PHE A 479 0.41 30.01 6.65
CA PHE A 479 1.32 30.02 7.79
C PHE A 479 1.63 28.58 8.23
N LYS A 480 2.83 28.34 8.78
CA LYS A 480 3.24 27.01 9.26
C LYS A 480 2.34 26.55 10.43
N THR A 481 1.73 25.36 10.33
CA THR A 481 0.83 24.78 11.35
C THR A 481 1.53 23.78 12.27
N TYR A 482 2.68 23.23 11.86
CA TYR A 482 3.50 22.32 12.66
C TYR A 482 5.00 22.56 12.40
N LYS A 483 5.85 22.57 13.43
CA LYS A 483 7.29 22.84 13.27
C LYS A 483 8.10 21.55 13.33
N GLU A 484 8.39 20.98 12.17
CA GLU A 484 9.33 19.86 12.04
C GLU A 484 10.74 20.25 12.50
N THR A 485 11.26 19.61 13.55
CA THR A 485 12.64 19.81 14.03
C THR A 485 13.23 18.49 14.49
N ARG A 486 14.42 18.11 14.01
CA ARG A 486 15.09 16.86 14.45
C ARG A 486 15.46 16.95 15.94
N SER A 487 14.68 16.30 16.81
CA SER A 487 14.84 16.40 18.27
C SER A 487 14.30 15.17 19.00
N TRP A 488 15.07 14.66 19.97
CA TRP A 488 14.68 13.56 20.87
C TRP A 488 13.41 13.84 21.67
N PHE A 489 13.03 15.11 21.90
CA PHE A 489 11.78 15.45 22.59
C PHE A 489 10.52 14.99 21.82
N HIS A 490 10.60 14.77 20.48
CA HIS A 490 9.49 14.16 19.73
C HIS A 490 9.18 12.73 20.20
N MET A 491 10.17 11.95 20.67
CA MET A 491 9.90 10.60 21.21
C MET A 491 9.10 10.65 22.50
N MET A 492 9.24 11.71 23.31
CA MET A 492 8.48 11.90 24.54
C MET A 492 7.05 12.38 24.27
N VAL A 493 6.82 13.15 23.20
CA VAL A 493 5.47 13.55 22.76
C VAL A 493 4.75 12.40 22.07
N ASN A 494 5.37 11.80 21.06
CA ASN A 494 4.71 10.86 20.14
C ASN A 494 4.54 9.46 20.78
N PHE A 495 5.59 8.94 21.43
CA PHE A 495 5.59 7.61 22.06
C PHE A 495 5.25 7.64 23.56
N ASN A 496 4.64 8.73 24.05
CA ASN A 496 4.30 8.95 25.47
C ASN A 496 3.68 7.72 26.16
N ARG A 497 2.69 7.07 25.52
CA ARG A 497 2.05 5.85 26.08
C ARG A 497 3.02 4.70 26.31
N ILE A 498 4.05 4.55 25.47
CA ILE A 498 5.10 3.53 25.64
C ILE A 498 5.91 3.85 26.90
N TRP A 499 6.36 5.10 27.07
CA TRP A 499 7.05 5.55 28.28
C TRP A 499 6.21 5.37 29.55
N VAL A 500 4.93 5.76 29.52
CA VAL A 500 4.00 5.58 30.66
C VAL A 500 3.87 4.10 31.04
N ILE A 501 3.60 3.21 30.07
CA ILE A 501 3.42 1.77 30.32
C ILE A 501 4.72 1.17 30.90
N HIS A 502 5.87 1.42 30.29
CA HIS A 502 7.12 0.77 30.68
C HIS A 502 7.69 1.35 31.98
N VAL A 503 7.91 2.67 32.05
CA VAL A 503 8.50 3.32 33.24
C VAL A 503 7.56 3.23 34.45
N GLY A 504 6.24 3.31 34.23
CA GLY A 504 5.24 3.10 35.28
C GLY A 504 5.28 1.68 35.85
N SER A 505 5.23 0.65 34.99
CA SER A 505 5.31 -0.75 35.43
C SER A 505 6.63 -1.07 36.14
N PHE A 506 7.75 -0.59 35.57
CA PHE A 506 9.08 -0.70 36.16
C PHE A 506 9.15 -0.09 37.56
N TRP A 507 8.53 1.09 37.78
CA TRP A 507 8.45 1.69 39.12
C TRP A 507 7.66 0.82 40.09
N PHE A 508 6.46 0.35 39.73
CA PHE A 508 5.65 -0.50 40.62
C PHE A 508 6.42 -1.77 41.03
N TYR A 509 7.18 -2.37 40.11
CA TYR A 509 7.96 -3.59 40.35
C TYR A 509 9.22 -3.34 41.19
N THR A 510 10.03 -2.34 40.84
CA THR A 510 11.26 -2.01 41.56
C THR A 510 10.99 -1.42 42.94
N ALA A 511 10.06 -0.47 43.09
CA ALA A 511 9.75 0.15 44.38
C ALA A 511 9.13 -0.83 45.41
N PHE A 512 8.38 -1.83 44.95
CA PHE A 512 7.89 -2.90 45.82
C PHE A 512 9.02 -3.83 46.31
N ASN A 513 10.02 -4.09 45.46
CA ASN A 513 11.15 -4.97 45.74
C ASN A 513 12.38 -4.26 46.35
N ALA A 514 12.40 -2.93 46.43
CA ALA A 514 13.50 -2.11 46.95
C ALA A 514 13.23 -1.46 48.34
N PRO A 515 12.78 -2.20 49.38
CA PRO A 515 12.39 -1.60 50.67
C PRO A 515 13.55 -0.92 51.41
N THR A 516 14.80 -1.25 51.10
CA THR A 516 15.99 -0.63 51.73
C THR A 516 16.15 0.86 51.42
N LEU A 517 15.54 1.36 50.34
CA LEU A 517 15.67 2.75 49.90
C LEU A 517 14.77 3.71 50.69
N TYR A 518 13.65 3.23 51.24
CA TYR A 518 12.66 4.05 51.96
C TYR A 518 12.39 3.59 53.41
N THR A 519 13.06 2.55 53.89
CA THR A 519 13.04 2.16 55.31
C THR A 519 13.95 3.06 56.13
N ARG A 520 13.38 3.83 57.08
CA ARG A 520 14.16 4.63 58.03
C ARG A 520 15.12 3.73 58.83
N ASN A 521 16.42 4.06 58.83
CA ASN A 521 17.48 3.33 59.54
C ASN A 521 17.50 1.81 59.29
N TYR A 522 17.51 1.38 58.02
CA TYR A 522 17.64 -0.03 57.66
C TYR A 522 18.96 -0.66 58.17
N LYS A 523 18.86 -1.83 58.82
CA LYS A 523 20.00 -2.63 59.33
C LYS A 523 19.99 -4.01 58.67
N GLN A 524 20.94 -4.25 57.76
CA GLN A 524 21.02 -5.46 56.94
C GLN A 524 20.88 -6.80 57.72
N ARG A 525 21.52 -6.90 58.90
CA ARG A 525 21.47 -8.09 59.78
C ARG A 525 20.09 -8.38 60.40
N TYR A 526 19.31 -7.34 60.69
CA TYR A 526 17.96 -7.48 61.26
C TYR A 526 16.86 -7.49 60.19
N ASN A 527 17.17 -7.02 58.98
CA ASN A 527 16.24 -6.89 57.86
C ASN A 527 14.91 -6.22 58.25
N ASN A 528 14.98 -5.13 59.03
CA ASN A 528 13.81 -4.39 59.47
C ASN A 528 12.99 -3.93 58.26
N GLN A 529 11.68 -4.22 58.29
CA GLN A 529 10.77 -3.91 57.21
C GLN A 529 10.32 -2.44 57.29
N PRO A 530 9.98 -1.80 56.15
CA PRO A 530 9.31 -0.51 56.14
C PRO A 530 7.92 -0.63 56.77
N THR A 531 7.37 0.48 57.27
CA THR A 531 5.97 0.49 57.71
C THR A 531 5.05 0.18 56.54
N ALA A 532 3.90 -0.45 56.80
CA ALA A 532 2.96 -0.79 55.74
C ALA A 532 2.47 0.47 54.99
N ALA A 533 2.33 1.60 55.68
CA ALA A 533 2.05 2.91 55.08
C ALA A 533 3.14 3.32 54.06
N ALA A 534 4.42 3.23 54.45
CA ALA A 534 5.54 3.56 53.57
C ALA A 534 5.64 2.61 52.35
N ARG A 535 5.41 1.30 52.54
CA ARG A 535 5.46 0.30 51.45
C ARG A 535 4.38 0.52 50.39
N TRP A 536 3.12 0.70 50.79
CA TRP A 536 2.03 1.01 49.85
C TRP A 536 2.30 2.32 49.09
N THR A 537 2.82 3.34 49.78
CA THR A 537 3.03 4.67 49.21
C THR A 537 4.23 4.74 48.27
N ALA A 538 5.37 4.12 48.62
CA ALA A 538 6.54 4.04 47.75
C ALA A 538 6.23 3.27 46.45
N SER A 539 5.56 2.13 46.57
CA SER A 539 5.09 1.35 45.41
C SER A 539 4.09 2.16 44.58
N GLY A 540 3.19 2.89 45.25
CA GLY A 540 2.16 3.71 44.61
C GLY A 540 2.70 4.80 43.69
N LEU A 541 3.87 5.39 43.97
CA LEU A 541 4.41 6.54 43.22
C LEU A 541 4.61 6.33 41.69
N GLY A 542 4.43 5.12 41.15
CA GLY A 542 4.38 4.89 39.70
C GLY A 542 3.29 5.70 38.98
N GLY A 543 2.17 6.01 39.64
CA GLY A 543 1.15 6.93 39.10
C GLY A 543 1.64 8.39 39.03
N ALA A 544 2.41 8.83 40.02
CA ALA A 544 3.10 10.12 40.01
C ALA A 544 4.18 10.19 38.90
N VAL A 545 4.91 9.12 38.64
CA VAL A 545 5.88 9.06 37.53
C VAL A 545 5.16 9.12 36.17
N ALA A 546 4.06 8.38 36.00
CA ALA A 546 3.23 8.47 34.79
C ALA A 546 2.71 9.90 34.54
N THR A 547 2.21 10.58 35.58
CA THR A 547 1.77 11.99 35.46
C THR A 547 2.92 12.95 35.14
N PHE A 548 4.12 12.73 35.68
CA PHE A 548 5.31 13.54 35.33
C PHE A 548 5.67 13.43 33.85
N ILE A 549 5.66 12.21 33.28
CA ILE A 549 5.90 11.98 31.85
C ILE A 549 4.86 12.72 30.99
N MET A 550 3.58 12.67 31.38
CA MET A 550 2.48 13.38 30.71
C MET A 550 2.61 14.91 30.79
N ILE A 551 3.13 15.44 31.90
CA ILE A 551 3.47 16.87 32.07
C ILE A 551 4.62 17.26 31.15
N PHE A 552 5.72 16.49 31.16
CA PHE A 552 6.91 16.76 30.35
C PHE A 552 6.59 16.76 28.84
N ALA A 553 5.87 15.73 28.37
CA ALA A 553 5.37 15.67 27.00
C ALA A 553 4.46 16.86 26.63
N THR A 554 3.64 17.34 27.57
CA THR A 554 2.79 18.52 27.37
C THR A 554 3.60 19.82 27.24
N ILE A 555 4.73 19.93 27.95
CA ILE A 555 5.63 21.08 27.83
C ILE A 555 6.39 21.02 26.49
N CYS A 556 6.84 19.84 26.06
CA CYS A 556 7.51 19.66 24.76
C CYS A 556 6.61 20.00 23.56
N GLU A 557 5.30 19.68 23.62
CA GLU A 557 4.36 19.95 22.51
C GLU A 557 4.25 21.45 22.14
N TRP A 558 4.48 22.37 23.10
CA TRP A 558 4.54 23.81 22.82
C TRP A 558 5.64 24.22 21.83
N ARG A 559 6.74 23.46 21.72
CA ARG A 559 7.83 23.77 20.80
C ARG A 559 7.48 23.47 19.34
N TYR A 560 6.47 22.64 19.10
CA TYR A 560 6.15 22.09 17.78
C TYR A 560 4.89 22.68 17.17
N VAL A 561 3.76 22.73 17.90
CA VAL A 561 2.48 23.20 17.36
C VAL A 561 2.30 24.70 17.68
N PRO A 562 2.32 25.61 16.69
CA PRO A 562 2.09 27.04 16.92
C PRO A 562 0.65 27.31 17.38
N ARG A 563 0.46 28.30 18.24
CA ARG A 563 -0.88 28.66 18.77
C ARG A 563 -1.75 29.46 17.81
N ALA A 564 -1.22 29.80 16.62
CA ALA A 564 -1.97 30.49 15.57
C ALA A 564 -2.85 29.56 14.72
N TRP A 565 -2.72 28.23 14.86
CA TRP A 565 -3.53 27.24 14.13
C TRP A 565 -4.86 26.96 14.84
N ALA A 566 -5.97 26.94 14.10
CA ALA A 566 -7.31 26.77 14.67
C ALA A 566 -7.52 25.42 15.38
N GLY A 567 -6.93 24.34 14.86
CA GLY A 567 -6.95 23.00 15.48
C GLY A 567 -6.11 22.86 16.76
N ALA A 568 -5.36 23.88 17.18
CA ALA A 568 -4.39 23.77 18.26
C ALA A 568 -5.06 23.57 19.64
N GLN A 569 -4.87 22.39 20.22
CA GLN A 569 -5.46 22.04 21.52
C GLN A 569 -5.09 23.01 22.65
N HIS A 570 -6.00 23.19 23.62
CA HIS A 570 -5.79 24.03 24.81
C HIS A 570 -4.77 23.43 25.81
N LEU A 571 -3.48 23.50 25.49
CA LEU A 571 -2.39 22.95 26.30
C LEU A 571 -2.34 23.49 27.73
N THR A 572 -2.68 24.76 27.96
CA THR A 572 -2.72 25.35 29.31
C THR A 572 -3.75 24.65 30.20
N LYS A 573 -4.96 24.41 29.70
CA LYS A 573 -6.01 23.65 30.41
C LYS A 573 -5.56 22.21 30.70
N ARG A 574 -4.90 21.56 29.72
CA ARG A 574 -4.36 20.20 29.86
C ARG A 574 -3.26 20.13 30.92
N LEU A 575 -2.33 21.08 30.92
CA LEU A 575 -1.23 21.15 31.89
C LEU A 575 -1.73 21.39 33.31
N ILE A 576 -2.64 22.35 33.53
CA ILE A 576 -3.20 22.63 34.86
C ILE A 576 -3.89 21.40 35.46
N PHE A 577 -4.63 20.65 34.63
CA PHE A 577 -5.25 19.38 35.03
C PHE A 577 -4.23 18.29 35.38
N LEU A 578 -3.19 18.12 34.56
CA LEU A 578 -2.12 17.15 34.82
C LEU A 578 -1.34 17.50 36.10
N ILE A 579 -1.08 18.79 36.36
CA ILE A 579 -0.50 19.29 37.63
C ILE A 579 -1.42 18.98 38.80
N GLY A 580 -2.74 19.18 38.67
CA GLY A 580 -3.71 18.80 39.70
C GLY A 580 -3.67 17.31 40.04
N ILE A 581 -3.61 16.43 39.02
CA ILE A 581 -3.50 14.98 39.23
C ILE A 581 -2.12 14.60 39.82
N PHE A 582 -1.03 15.25 39.40
CA PHE A 582 0.31 15.06 39.97
C PHE A 582 0.34 15.41 41.47
N ILE A 583 -0.27 16.54 41.87
CA ILE A 583 -0.42 16.95 43.28
C ILE A 583 -1.25 15.92 44.07
N ILE A 584 -2.36 15.42 43.50
CA ILE A 584 -3.19 14.39 44.15
C ILE A 584 -2.41 13.09 44.39
N ASN A 585 -1.55 12.68 43.45
CA ASN A 585 -0.77 11.45 43.54
C ASN A 585 0.49 11.57 44.43
N ILE A 586 1.10 12.75 44.53
CA ILE A 586 2.30 13.01 45.35
C ILE A 586 1.98 13.48 46.77
N GLY A 587 0.93 14.28 46.98
CA GLY A 587 0.56 14.83 48.30
C GLY A 587 0.53 13.78 49.43
N PRO A 588 -0.10 12.61 49.23
CA PRO A 588 -0.08 11.52 50.20
C PRO A 588 1.32 11.01 50.57
N ALA A 589 2.25 10.98 49.60
CA ALA A 589 3.62 10.56 49.83
C ALA A 589 4.41 11.60 50.62
N VAL A 590 4.26 12.90 50.30
CA VAL A 590 4.89 13.98 51.07
C VAL A 590 4.41 13.96 52.53
N PHE A 591 3.13 13.72 52.77
CA PHE A 591 2.57 13.57 54.12
C PHE A 591 3.18 12.39 54.88
N ILE A 592 3.20 11.19 54.28
CA ILE A 592 3.68 9.97 54.95
C ILE A 592 5.19 9.98 55.18
N PHE A 593 6.00 10.42 54.21
CA PHE A 593 7.45 10.43 54.36
C PHE A 593 7.96 11.62 55.19
N GLY A 594 7.30 12.78 55.09
CA GLY A 594 7.69 14.02 55.78
C GLY A 594 7.20 14.11 57.23
N ILE A 595 5.94 13.76 57.51
CA ILE A 595 5.31 14.01 58.83
C ILE A 595 5.39 12.77 59.72
N ASN A 596 4.54 11.74 59.50
CA ASN A 596 4.53 10.57 60.38
C ASN A 596 4.10 9.27 59.65
N GLN A 597 4.89 8.21 59.81
CA GLN A 597 4.74 6.92 59.15
C GLN A 597 3.91 5.90 59.94
N ASP A 598 3.69 6.13 61.24
CA ASP A 598 3.22 5.09 62.18
C ASP A 598 1.75 5.26 62.61
N HIS A 599 1.09 6.35 62.19
CA HIS A 599 -0.31 6.61 62.57
C HIS A 599 -1.30 5.79 61.72
N LYS A 600 -2.41 5.35 62.33
CA LYS A 600 -3.48 4.58 61.64
C LYS A 600 -4.03 5.30 60.40
N ALA A 601 -4.13 6.64 60.45
CA ALA A 601 -4.54 7.44 59.29
C ALA A 601 -3.51 7.38 58.15
N SER A 602 -2.20 7.40 58.46
CA SER A 602 -1.13 7.26 57.46
C SER A 602 -1.20 5.90 56.74
N HIS A 603 -1.61 4.83 57.43
CA HIS A 603 -1.80 3.52 56.80
C HIS A 603 -2.99 3.50 55.82
N ALA A 604 -4.16 4.00 56.24
CA ALA A 604 -5.33 4.11 55.37
C ALA A 604 -5.07 5.02 54.15
N LEU A 605 -4.44 6.17 54.38
CA LEU A 605 -4.07 7.14 53.35
C LEU A 605 -3.04 6.58 52.35
N GLY A 606 -2.12 5.72 52.81
CA GLY A 606 -1.18 4.99 51.93
C GLY A 606 -1.87 3.96 51.04
N ILE A 607 -2.86 3.21 51.55
CA ILE A 607 -3.65 2.25 50.76
C ILE A 607 -4.51 2.99 49.71
N VAL A 608 -5.21 4.06 50.10
CA VAL A 608 -6.01 4.87 49.17
C VAL A 608 -5.12 5.50 48.09
N SER A 609 -3.95 6.03 48.47
CA SER A 609 -2.97 6.58 47.54
C SER A 609 -2.50 5.55 46.50
N PHE A 610 -2.23 4.31 46.92
CA PHE A 610 -1.83 3.22 46.02
C PHE A 610 -2.88 2.96 44.93
N PHE A 611 -4.16 2.81 45.30
CA PHE A 611 -5.23 2.57 44.33
C PHE A 611 -5.51 3.77 43.43
N VAL A 612 -5.41 5.01 43.93
CA VAL A 612 -5.54 6.23 43.11
C VAL A 612 -4.41 6.34 42.10
N ASN A 613 -3.17 6.05 42.49
CA ASN A 613 -2.02 6.02 41.58
C ASN A 613 -2.14 4.90 40.54
N LEU A 614 -2.58 3.71 40.94
CA LEU A 614 -2.76 2.57 40.03
C LEU A 614 -3.85 2.86 38.98
N ALA A 615 -4.97 3.44 39.39
CA ALA A 615 -6.02 3.90 38.48
C ALA A 615 -5.52 5.01 37.54
N THR A 616 -4.69 5.94 38.06
CA THR A 616 -4.05 7.00 37.26
C THR A 616 -3.12 6.42 36.18
N PHE A 617 -2.30 5.41 36.53
CA PHE A 617 -1.43 4.70 35.60
C PHE A 617 -2.21 3.97 34.50
N PHE A 618 -3.24 3.19 34.83
CA PHE A 618 -4.06 2.51 33.84
C PHE A 618 -4.80 3.50 32.92
N PHE A 619 -5.29 4.61 33.48
CA PHE A 619 -5.95 5.66 32.70
C PHE A 619 -5.02 6.25 31.64
N PHE A 620 -3.80 6.67 31.98
CA PHE A 620 -2.85 7.22 30.99
C PHE A 620 -2.21 6.16 30.09
N SER A 621 -2.17 4.89 30.50
CA SER A 621 -1.74 3.78 29.63
C SER A 621 -2.73 3.54 28.48
N ILE A 622 -4.03 3.75 28.71
CA ILE A 622 -5.08 3.57 27.70
C ILE A 622 -5.38 4.88 26.95
N MET A 623 -5.53 5.99 27.67
CA MET A 623 -6.00 7.26 27.14
C MET A 623 -4.87 8.05 26.45
N PRO A 624 -4.98 8.39 25.15
CA PRO A 624 -3.99 9.22 24.48
C PRO A 624 -3.99 10.65 25.05
N LEU A 625 -2.80 11.25 25.14
CA LEU A 625 -2.58 12.61 25.67
C LEU A 625 -3.43 13.69 24.96
N GLY A 626 -3.62 13.59 23.64
CA GLY A 626 -4.51 14.48 22.89
C GLY A 626 -6.02 14.25 23.12
N GLY A 627 -6.42 13.16 23.77
CA GLY A 627 -7.82 12.82 24.06
C GLY A 627 -8.34 13.37 25.39
N LEU A 628 -7.47 13.86 26.27
CA LEU A 628 -7.82 14.22 27.66
C LEU A 628 -8.91 15.31 27.77
N PHE A 629 -8.96 16.22 26.80
CA PHE A 629 -9.96 17.30 26.73
C PHE A 629 -10.69 17.37 25.39
N GLY A 630 -10.03 17.00 24.29
CA GLY A 630 -10.68 16.79 22.99
C GLY A 630 -11.34 15.42 22.95
N SER A 631 -12.65 15.35 23.19
CA SER A 631 -13.36 14.07 23.12
C SER A 631 -13.66 13.66 21.68
N TYR A 632 -12.64 13.09 21.01
CA TYR A 632 -12.76 12.36 19.73
C TYR A 632 -13.86 11.28 19.74
N LEU A 633 -14.32 10.87 20.93
CA LEU A 633 -15.39 9.89 21.13
C LEU A 633 -16.80 10.52 21.18
N ARG A 634 -16.93 11.84 21.38
CA ARG A 634 -18.22 12.55 21.35
C ARG A 634 -18.59 12.95 19.92
N LYS A 635 -19.25 12.02 19.21
CA LYS A 635 -19.80 12.15 17.84
C LYS A 635 -20.67 13.39 17.54
N ASN A 636 -21.05 14.18 18.54
CA ASN A 636 -22.13 15.18 18.45
C ASN A 636 -21.64 16.64 18.51
N SER A 637 -20.33 16.91 18.43
CA SER A 637 -19.76 18.28 18.47
C SER A 637 -19.15 18.66 17.12
N ARG A 638 -19.74 19.65 16.44
CA ARG A 638 -19.25 20.20 15.15
C ARG A 638 -17.77 20.58 15.18
N GLN A 639 -17.30 21.14 16.31
CA GLN A 639 -15.90 21.58 16.52
C GLN A 639 -14.84 20.49 16.30
N TYR A 640 -15.20 19.21 16.44
CA TYR A 640 -14.25 18.10 16.29
C TYR A 640 -14.46 17.30 15.00
N VAL A 641 -15.27 17.77 14.04
CA VAL A 641 -15.54 17.03 12.80
C VAL A 641 -14.30 16.95 11.93
N ALA A 642 -13.64 18.08 11.63
CA ALA A 642 -12.41 18.10 10.83
C ALA A 642 -11.33 17.15 11.37
N SER A 643 -11.05 17.21 12.68
CA SER A 643 -10.06 16.31 13.30
C SER A 643 -10.51 14.84 13.37
N GLN A 644 -11.82 14.54 13.43
CA GLN A 644 -12.33 13.17 13.28
C GLN A 644 -12.27 12.66 11.83
N THR A 645 -12.43 13.54 10.85
CA THR A 645 -12.41 13.22 9.41
C THR A 645 -10.99 13.03 8.90
N PHE A 646 -10.09 13.98 9.14
CA PHE A 646 -8.75 13.98 8.56
C PHE A 646 -7.72 13.26 9.45
N THR A 647 -7.69 13.57 10.76
CA THR A 647 -6.60 13.10 11.65
C THR A 647 -6.91 11.86 12.49
N ALA A 648 -8.17 11.38 12.53
CA ALA A 648 -8.57 10.29 13.42
C ALA A 648 -9.60 9.30 12.80
N SER A 649 -9.63 9.19 11.47
CA SER A 649 -10.54 8.31 10.72
C SER A 649 -10.12 6.83 10.71
N TYR A 650 -9.66 6.30 11.84
CA TYR A 650 -9.14 4.93 11.94
C TYR A 650 -10.22 3.85 11.67
N PRO A 651 -9.89 2.75 10.98
CA PRO A 651 -10.78 1.60 10.81
C PRO A 651 -11.27 1.05 12.15
N ARG A 652 -12.59 1.00 12.34
CA ARG A 652 -13.20 0.55 13.61
C ARG A 652 -13.44 -0.95 13.59
N LEU A 653 -12.54 -1.71 14.24
CA LEU A 653 -12.73 -3.14 14.51
C LEU A 653 -14.07 -3.39 15.23
N ARG A 654 -14.71 -4.53 14.93
CA ARG A 654 -15.99 -4.95 15.55
C ARG A 654 -15.96 -6.46 15.79
N GLY A 655 -16.72 -6.93 16.77
CA GLY A 655 -16.86 -8.37 17.04
C GLY A 655 -15.51 -9.05 17.29
N ASN A 656 -15.26 -10.15 16.57
CA ASN A 656 -14.12 -11.03 16.82
C ASN A 656 -12.76 -10.35 16.59
N ASP A 657 -12.59 -9.52 15.56
CA ASP A 657 -11.30 -8.84 15.31
C ASP A 657 -10.91 -7.85 16.43
N MET A 658 -11.92 -7.22 17.07
CA MET A 658 -11.69 -6.35 18.22
C MET A 658 -11.21 -7.16 19.44
N TRP A 659 -11.85 -8.30 19.72
CA TRP A 659 -11.44 -9.19 20.80
C TRP A 659 -10.09 -9.86 20.53
N MET A 660 -9.79 -10.21 19.27
CA MET A 660 -8.47 -10.75 18.89
C MET A 660 -7.37 -9.71 19.11
N SER A 661 -7.60 -8.44 18.75
CA SER A 661 -6.64 -7.36 18.95
C SER A 661 -6.39 -7.06 20.45
N TYR A 662 -7.45 -6.98 21.26
CA TYR A 662 -7.31 -6.81 22.71
C TYR A 662 -6.68 -8.03 23.39
N GLY A 663 -7.03 -9.24 22.95
CA GLY A 663 -6.41 -10.49 23.41
C GLY A 663 -4.91 -10.52 23.16
N LEU A 664 -4.47 -10.25 21.91
CA LEU A 664 -3.06 -10.19 21.54
C LEU A 664 -2.28 -9.23 22.44
N TRP A 665 -2.72 -7.98 22.58
CA TRP A 665 -2.01 -7.00 23.42
C TRP A 665 -2.04 -7.35 24.90
N THR A 666 -3.12 -7.97 25.39
CA THR A 666 -3.21 -8.43 26.79
C THR A 666 -2.23 -9.58 27.06
N CYS A 667 -2.09 -10.52 26.12
CA CYS A 667 -1.08 -11.58 26.18
C CYS A 667 0.34 -11.03 26.08
N VAL A 668 0.61 -10.08 25.17
CA VAL A 668 1.95 -9.48 24.97
C VAL A 668 2.42 -8.78 26.24
N PHE A 669 1.60 -7.86 26.79
CA PHE A 669 1.98 -7.21 28.04
C PHE A 669 1.95 -8.16 29.24
N GLY A 670 1.04 -9.15 29.28
CA GLY A 670 0.97 -10.14 30.35
C GLY A 670 2.22 -11.02 30.46
N ALA A 671 2.66 -11.61 29.34
CA ALA A 671 3.85 -12.45 29.28
C ALA A 671 5.12 -11.64 29.57
N LYS A 672 5.28 -10.49 28.90
CA LYS A 672 6.41 -9.57 29.11
C LYS A 672 6.53 -9.12 30.56
N LEU A 673 5.43 -8.69 31.18
CA LEU A 673 5.44 -8.21 32.56
C LEU A 673 5.71 -9.34 33.57
N ALA A 674 5.23 -10.57 33.31
CA ALA A 674 5.57 -11.73 34.14
C ALA A 674 7.07 -12.07 34.05
N GLU A 675 7.64 -12.11 32.85
CA GLU A 675 9.07 -12.38 32.64
C GLU A 675 9.96 -11.30 33.28
N SER A 676 9.74 -10.01 32.96
CA SER A 676 10.54 -8.92 33.53
C SER A 676 10.37 -8.78 35.06
N TYR A 677 9.27 -9.28 35.64
CA TYR A 677 9.16 -9.39 37.10
C TYR A 677 10.07 -10.50 37.65
N VAL A 678 10.02 -11.70 37.05
CA VAL A 678 10.78 -12.87 37.53
C VAL A 678 12.29 -12.72 37.31
N PHE A 679 12.72 -12.33 36.10
CA PHE A 679 14.14 -12.40 35.72
C PHE A 679 14.91 -11.10 35.96
N LEU A 680 14.31 -9.93 35.72
CA LEU A 680 14.96 -8.63 35.97
C LEU A 680 14.71 -8.18 37.42
N THR A 681 13.45 -7.94 37.79
CA THR A 681 13.10 -7.28 39.05
C THR A 681 13.54 -8.06 40.29
N LEU A 682 13.27 -9.38 40.36
CA LEU A 682 13.67 -10.19 41.52
C LEU A 682 15.19 -10.35 41.63
N SER A 683 15.90 -10.48 40.52
CA SER A 683 17.37 -10.57 40.50
C SER A 683 18.05 -9.30 40.99
N PHE A 684 17.49 -8.12 40.65
CA PHE A 684 18.07 -6.83 41.03
C PHE A 684 17.83 -6.44 42.51
N ARG A 685 16.86 -7.09 43.18
CA ARG A 685 16.50 -6.86 44.60
C ARG A 685 17.69 -6.91 45.57
N ASP A 686 18.53 -7.95 45.49
CA ASP A 686 19.65 -8.12 46.43
C ASP A 686 20.87 -7.22 46.12
N PRO A 687 21.25 -6.95 44.86
CA PRO A 687 22.15 -5.85 44.52
C PRO A 687 21.71 -4.50 45.10
N ILE A 688 20.43 -4.12 44.98
CA ILE A 688 19.89 -2.89 45.61
C ILE A 688 20.11 -2.94 47.14
N ARG A 689 19.78 -4.07 47.78
CA ARG A 689 19.91 -4.27 49.23
C ARG A 689 21.35 -4.11 49.74
N ILE A 690 22.34 -4.57 48.96
CA ILE A 690 23.77 -4.50 49.31
C ILE A 690 24.33 -3.10 49.02
N LEU A 691 24.21 -2.62 47.77
CA LEU A 691 24.85 -1.38 47.31
C LEU A 691 24.30 -0.13 48.02
N SER A 692 23.00 -0.12 48.37
CA SER A 692 22.39 1.03 49.07
C SER A 692 22.94 1.27 50.49
N GLN A 693 23.54 0.26 51.12
CA GLN A 693 24.11 0.36 52.48
C GLN A 693 25.64 0.33 52.51
N MET A 694 26.30 -0.01 51.40
CA MET A 694 27.75 -0.08 51.30
C MET A 694 28.39 1.31 51.46
N LYS A 695 29.26 1.46 52.46
CA LYS A 695 30.01 2.71 52.74
C LYS A 695 31.51 2.42 52.68
N ILE A 696 32.17 2.88 51.63
CA ILE A 696 33.62 2.71 51.46
C ILE A 696 34.36 3.72 52.36
N SER A 697 35.06 3.22 53.37
CA SER A 697 35.78 4.03 54.36
C SER A 697 37.27 4.19 54.07
N LYS A 698 37.86 3.27 53.29
CA LYS A 698 39.26 3.32 52.83
C LYS A 698 39.27 3.29 51.30
N CYS A 699 39.67 4.40 50.69
CA CYS A 699 39.89 4.52 49.24
C CYS A 699 41.40 4.49 48.99
N ALA A 700 41.91 3.44 48.35
CA ALA A 700 43.33 3.26 48.10
C ALA A 700 43.62 3.29 46.59
N GLY A 701 44.50 4.19 46.15
CA GLY A 701 45.26 3.99 44.91
C GLY A 701 44.82 4.70 43.63
N GLU A 702 43.96 5.72 43.63
CA GLU A 702 43.68 6.51 42.42
C GLU A 702 44.42 7.86 42.40
N LYS A 703 45.39 8.00 41.48
CA LYS A 703 46.09 9.28 41.21
C LYS A 703 45.46 10.10 40.07
N LEU A 704 44.65 9.49 39.21
CA LEU A 704 44.23 10.07 37.92
C LEU A 704 43.31 11.29 38.04
N PHE A 705 42.41 11.32 39.05
CA PHE A 705 41.40 12.37 39.24
C PHE A 705 41.61 13.23 40.50
N GLY A 706 42.80 13.19 41.10
CA GLY A 706 43.16 14.02 42.26
C GLY A 706 42.14 13.96 43.40
N ALA A 707 41.73 15.12 43.92
CA ALA A 707 40.75 15.21 45.01
C ALA A 707 39.39 14.58 44.67
N ALA A 708 38.97 14.62 43.40
CA ALA A 708 37.67 14.08 42.96
C ALA A 708 37.61 12.55 43.09
N ALA A 709 38.72 11.84 42.92
CA ALA A 709 38.80 10.39 43.14
C ALA A 709 38.33 10.00 44.55
N SER A 710 38.68 10.80 45.57
CA SER A 710 38.28 10.55 46.96
C SER A 710 36.77 10.73 47.21
N VAL A 711 36.07 11.48 46.34
CA VAL A 711 34.62 11.68 46.37
C VAL A 711 33.93 10.60 45.55
N LEU A 712 34.45 10.32 44.35
CA LEU A 712 33.96 9.26 43.45
C LEU A 712 33.99 7.90 44.15
N CYS A 713 35.11 7.48 44.73
CA CYS A 713 35.21 6.23 45.50
C CYS A 713 34.19 6.15 46.66
N LYS A 714 33.97 7.23 47.41
CA LYS A 714 32.97 7.26 48.51
C LYS A 714 31.53 7.17 48.02
N GLN A 715 31.25 7.61 46.78
CA GLN A 715 29.93 7.54 46.15
C GLN A 715 29.78 6.34 45.21
N GLN A 716 30.85 5.59 44.93
CA GLN A 716 30.91 4.51 43.94
C GLN A 716 29.77 3.49 44.05
N PRO A 717 29.36 2.99 45.25
CA PRO A 717 28.23 2.06 45.34
C PRO A 717 26.90 2.67 44.89
N ARG A 718 26.71 3.99 45.03
CA ARG A 718 25.51 4.71 44.58
C ARG A 718 25.55 5.02 43.09
N ILE A 719 26.72 5.36 42.56
CA ILE A 719 26.94 5.58 41.12
C ILE A 719 26.71 4.26 40.36
N LEU A 720 27.31 3.16 40.85
CA LEU A 720 27.09 1.82 40.32
C LEU A 720 25.62 1.41 40.39
N LEU A 721 24.96 1.62 41.54
CA LEU A 721 23.53 1.34 41.69
C LEU A 721 22.68 2.16 40.69
N GLY A 722 23.04 3.43 40.46
CA GLY A 722 22.40 4.29 39.45
C GLY A 722 22.57 3.77 38.02
N PHE A 723 23.78 3.32 37.65
CA PHE A 723 24.00 2.66 36.35
C PHE A 723 23.22 1.35 36.24
N MET A 724 23.17 0.53 37.30
CA MET A 724 22.37 -0.70 37.30
C MET A 724 20.87 -0.43 37.11
N PHE A 725 20.31 0.60 37.77
CA PHE A 725 18.92 1.04 37.53
C PHE A 725 18.69 1.47 36.08
N PHE A 726 19.66 2.14 35.45
CA PHE A 726 19.57 2.56 34.05
C PHE A 726 19.69 1.39 33.06
N THR A 727 20.59 0.42 33.30
CA THR A 727 20.69 -0.78 32.46
C THR A 727 19.48 -1.70 32.62
N ASP A 728 18.99 -1.89 33.85
CA ASP A 728 17.80 -2.70 34.15
C ASP A 728 16.54 -2.11 33.47
N LEU A 729 16.36 -0.79 33.56
CA LEU A 729 15.33 -0.07 32.82
C LEU A 729 15.49 -0.20 31.30
N SER A 730 16.73 -0.19 30.79
CA SER A 730 17.00 -0.30 29.35
C SER A 730 16.66 -1.69 28.81
N LEU A 731 17.04 -2.75 29.53
CA LEU A 731 16.63 -4.13 29.23
C LEU A 731 15.10 -4.27 29.26
N PHE A 732 14.44 -3.67 30.27
CA PHE A 732 12.99 -3.67 30.40
C PHE A 732 12.22 -3.07 29.20
N PHE A 733 12.87 -2.37 28.25
CA PHE A 733 12.24 -1.96 26.99
C PHE A 733 12.39 -2.95 25.83
N LEU A 734 13.42 -3.82 25.83
CA LEU A 734 13.75 -4.68 24.69
C LEU A 734 12.76 -5.85 24.54
N ASP A 735 12.43 -6.53 25.64
CA ASP A 735 11.62 -7.76 25.68
C ASP A 735 10.24 -7.61 24.99
N THR A 736 9.69 -6.40 24.97
CA THR A 736 8.36 -6.10 24.41
C THR A 736 8.26 -6.42 22.91
N TYR A 737 9.35 -6.26 22.15
CA TYR A 737 9.35 -6.60 20.72
C TYR A 737 9.40 -8.12 20.50
N LEU A 738 10.19 -8.84 21.31
CA LEU A 738 10.28 -10.30 21.28
C LEU A 738 8.91 -10.95 21.55
N TRP A 739 8.24 -10.55 22.63
CA TRP A 739 6.89 -11.04 22.96
C TRP A 739 5.84 -10.67 21.92
N TYR A 740 5.95 -9.49 21.31
CA TYR A 740 5.08 -9.11 20.20
C TYR A 740 5.22 -10.06 19.00
N ILE A 741 6.46 -10.40 18.58
CA ILE A 741 6.69 -11.37 17.50
C ILE A 741 6.11 -12.74 17.86
N ILE A 742 6.48 -13.29 19.02
CA ILE A 742 6.11 -14.65 19.45
C ILE A 742 4.58 -14.79 19.49
N LEU A 743 3.88 -13.85 20.13
CA LEU A 743 2.43 -13.93 20.27
C LEU A 743 1.69 -13.55 18.99
N ASN A 744 2.23 -12.65 18.15
CA ASN A 744 1.67 -12.40 16.83
C ASN A 744 1.76 -13.65 15.93
N ALA A 745 2.86 -14.41 16.01
CA ALA A 745 2.99 -15.70 15.31
C ALA A 745 1.97 -16.72 15.83
N VAL A 746 1.85 -16.90 17.16
CA VAL A 746 0.86 -17.81 17.77
C VAL A 746 -0.58 -17.43 17.38
N PHE A 747 -0.94 -16.15 17.45
CA PHE A 747 -2.26 -15.66 17.04
C PHE A 747 -2.50 -15.79 15.52
N SER A 748 -1.46 -15.66 14.70
CA SER A 748 -1.56 -15.87 13.25
C SER A 748 -1.79 -17.34 12.89
N VAL A 749 -1.09 -18.27 13.56
CA VAL A 749 -1.30 -19.72 13.43
C VAL A 749 -2.69 -20.12 13.92
N ALA A 750 -3.16 -19.58 15.06
CA ALA A 750 -4.53 -19.78 15.52
C ALA A 750 -5.57 -19.26 14.50
N ARG A 751 -5.31 -18.11 13.86
CA ARG A 751 -6.18 -17.55 12.81
C ARG A 751 -6.15 -18.38 11.51
N SER A 752 -5.02 -18.98 11.12
CA SER A 752 -4.98 -19.85 9.94
C SER A 752 -5.76 -21.15 10.16
N PHE A 753 -5.67 -21.75 11.35
CA PHE A 753 -6.51 -22.90 11.73
C PHE A 753 -8.01 -22.52 11.76
N TYR A 754 -8.38 -21.37 12.32
CA TYR A 754 -9.76 -20.88 12.30
C TYR A 754 -10.31 -20.66 10.87
N LEU A 755 -9.46 -20.24 9.93
CA LEU A 755 -9.80 -20.09 8.51
C LEU A 755 -9.81 -21.43 7.73
N GLY A 756 -9.65 -22.57 8.40
CA GLY A 756 -9.62 -23.90 7.79
C GLY A 756 -8.31 -24.23 7.06
N VAL A 757 -7.30 -23.36 7.13
CA VAL A 757 -5.98 -23.58 6.53
C VAL A 757 -5.13 -24.38 7.50
N SER A 758 -5.37 -25.69 7.54
CA SER A 758 -4.52 -26.62 8.29
C SER A 758 -3.16 -26.75 7.60
N ILE A 759 -2.10 -26.33 8.30
CA ILE A 759 -0.70 -26.50 7.90
C ILE A 759 -0.35 -27.98 7.69
N TRP A 760 -1.08 -28.88 8.35
CA TRP A 760 -0.93 -30.34 8.25
C TRP A 760 -1.62 -30.95 7.01
N THR A 761 -2.23 -30.14 6.14
CA THR A 761 -2.78 -30.63 4.86
C THR A 761 -1.62 -30.99 3.93
N PRO A 762 -1.46 -32.24 3.48
CA PRO A 762 -0.38 -32.58 2.55
C PRO A 762 -0.48 -31.75 1.26
N TRP A 763 0.65 -31.17 0.82
CA TRP A 763 0.72 -30.38 -0.43
C TRP A 763 0.16 -31.14 -1.64
N ARG A 764 0.34 -32.46 -1.67
CA ARG A 764 -0.25 -33.38 -2.64
C ARG A 764 -1.78 -33.20 -2.80
N ASN A 765 -2.51 -33.09 -1.68
CA ASN A 765 -3.96 -32.87 -1.65
C ASN A 765 -4.38 -31.44 -2.05
N ILE A 766 -3.44 -30.48 -2.02
CA ILE A 766 -3.64 -29.13 -2.54
C ILE A 766 -3.51 -29.14 -4.07
N PHE A 767 -2.56 -29.91 -4.62
CA PHE A 767 -2.33 -30.04 -6.05
C PHE A 767 -3.36 -30.92 -6.79
N SER A 768 -3.78 -32.08 -6.28
CA SER A 768 -4.79 -32.90 -6.97
C SER A 768 -6.16 -32.20 -7.08
N ARG A 769 -6.46 -31.32 -6.11
CA ARG A 769 -7.66 -30.46 -6.11
C ARG A 769 -7.50 -29.17 -6.93
N LEU A 770 -6.31 -28.85 -7.44
CA LEU A 770 -6.02 -27.60 -8.17
C LEU A 770 -6.86 -27.44 -9.45
N PRO A 771 -7.05 -28.45 -10.32
CA PRO A 771 -7.91 -28.32 -11.52
C PRO A 771 -9.35 -27.93 -11.18
N LYS A 772 -9.91 -28.52 -10.12
CA LYS A 772 -11.26 -28.20 -9.62
C LYS A 772 -11.33 -26.76 -9.10
N ARG A 773 -10.27 -26.30 -8.42
CA ARG A 773 -10.16 -24.92 -7.91
C ARG A 773 -10.01 -23.88 -9.02
N ILE A 774 -9.20 -24.14 -10.06
CA ILE A 774 -9.08 -23.26 -11.23
C ILE A 774 -10.47 -23.05 -11.86
N TYR A 775 -11.20 -24.14 -12.15
CA TYR A 775 -12.54 -24.06 -12.77
C TYR A 775 -13.57 -23.27 -11.93
N SER A 776 -13.53 -23.39 -10.60
CA SER A 776 -14.53 -22.79 -9.69
C SER A 776 -14.16 -21.42 -9.11
N LYS A 777 -12.89 -20.99 -9.23
CA LYS A 777 -12.40 -19.73 -8.63
C LYS A 777 -11.69 -18.78 -9.60
N VAL A 778 -11.39 -19.21 -10.83
CA VAL A 778 -10.69 -18.39 -11.83
C VAL A 778 -11.56 -18.06 -13.06
N LEU A 779 -12.57 -18.88 -13.35
CA LEU A 779 -13.43 -18.74 -14.54
C LEU A 779 -14.88 -18.46 -14.14
N ALA A 780 -15.53 -17.50 -14.81
CA ALA A 780 -16.92 -17.10 -14.56
C ALA A 780 -17.96 -18.07 -15.16
N THR A 781 -17.87 -19.36 -14.79
CA THR A 781 -18.60 -20.47 -15.45
C THR A 781 -20.11 -20.49 -15.23
N THR A 782 -20.65 -19.63 -14.36
CA THR A 782 -22.10 -19.39 -14.22
C THR A 782 -22.67 -18.70 -15.46
N ASP A 783 -21.93 -17.72 -15.97
CA ASP A 783 -22.39 -16.70 -16.92
C ASP A 783 -22.01 -17.03 -18.37
N MET A 784 -21.26 -18.12 -18.60
CA MET A 784 -20.91 -18.61 -19.93
C MET A 784 -22.12 -19.19 -20.67
N GLU A 785 -22.48 -18.61 -21.81
CA GLU A 785 -23.60 -19.05 -22.67
C GLU A 785 -23.34 -20.45 -23.26
N ILE A 786 -22.16 -20.70 -23.83
CA ILE A 786 -21.74 -22.02 -24.35
C ILE A 786 -20.80 -22.73 -23.36
N LYS A 787 -21.33 -23.76 -22.68
CA LYS A 787 -20.62 -24.53 -21.64
C LYS A 787 -19.77 -25.68 -22.23
N TYR A 788 -18.52 -25.37 -22.56
CA TYR A 788 -17.51 -26.36 -22.96
C TYR A 788 -17.19 -27.36 -21.83
N LYS A 789 -16.73 -28.57 -22.20
CA LYS A 789 -16.29 -29.59 -21.22
C LYS A 789 -15.18 -29.01 -20.32
N PRO A 790 -15.30 -29.05 -18.97
CA PRO A 790 -14.38 -28.38 -18.04
C PRO A 790 -12.89 -28.66 -18.27
N LYS A 791 -12.54 -29.90 -18.66
CA LYS A 791 -11.15 -30.29 -19.00
C LYS A 791 -10.53 -29.40 -20.09
N VAL A 792 -11.32 -28.91 -21.05
CA VAL A 792 -10.84 -28.02 -22.13
C VAL A 792 -10.46 -26.65 -21.56
N LEU A 793 -11.36 -26.01 -20.82
CA LEU A 793 -11.15 -24.68 -20.26
C LEU A 793 -9.96 -24.68 -19.27
N ILE A 794 -9.89 -25.68 -18.39
CA ILE A 794 -8.76 -25.86 -17.47
C ILE A 794 -7.44 -26.05 -18.24
N SER A 795 -7.44 -26.85 -19.32
CA SER A 795 -6.22 -27.10 -20.10
C SER A 795 -5.65 -25.84 -20.76
N GLN A 796 -6.50 -24.92 -21.22
CA GLN A 796 -6.07 -23.66 -21.83
C GLN A 796 -5.41 -22.74 -20.80
N VAL A 797 -6.00 -22.60 -19.61
CA VAL A 797 -5.43 -21.80 -18.51
C VAL A 797 -4.14 -22.42 -17.97
N TRP A 798 -4.13 -23.72 -17.68
CA TRP A 798 -2.96 -24.40 -17.10
C TRP A 798 -1.78 -24.44 -18.07
N ASN A 799 -2.00 -24.81 -19.33
CA ASN A 799 -0.91 -24.86 -20.31
C ASN A 799 -0.29 -23.47 -20.53
N ALA A 800 -1.07 -22.39 -20.51
CA ALA A 800 -0.54 -21.03 -20.61
C ALA A 800 0.38 -20.65 -19.43
N VAL A 801 0.03 -21.06 -18.20
CA VAL A 801 0.88 -20.85 -17.01
C VAL A 801 2.20 -21.62 -17.15
N VAL A 802 2.16 -22.90 -17.50
CA VAL A 802 3.38 -23.72 -17.71
C VAL A 802 4.27 -23.13 -18.82
N ILE A 803 3.67 -22.71 -19.94
CA ILE A 803 4.40 -22.08 -21.06
C ILE A 803 5.00 -20.73 -20.66
N SER A 804 4.37 -19.94 -19.79
CA SER A 804 5.00 -18.70 -19.27
C SER A 804 6.24 -18.97 -18.41
N MET A 805 6.25 -20.03 -17.60
CA MET A 805 7.41 -20.39 -16.78
C MET A 805 8.56 -20.96 -17.61
N TYR A 806 8.25 -21.68 -18.70
CA TYR A 806 9.23 -22.06 -19.71
C TYR A 806 9.88 -20.83 -20.38
N ARG A 807 9.08 -19.84 -20.79
CA ARG A 807 9.55 -18.59 -21.41
C ARG A 807 10.36 -17.67 -20.49
N GLU A 808 10.27 -17.86 -19.17
CA GLU A 808 11.12 -17.18 -18.17
C GLU A 808 12.39 -18.00 -17.81
N HIS A 809 12.61 -19.14 -18.47
CA HIS A 809 13.70 -20.11 -18.25
C HIS A 809 13.68 -20.82 -16.89
N LEU A 810 12.50 -20.90 -16.25
CA LEU A 810 12.33 -21.55 -14.93
C LEU A 810 12.13 -23.07 -15.01
N LEU A 811 11.78 -23.59 -16.19
CA LEU A 811 11.51 -25.00 -16.45
C LEU A 811 12.28 -25.46 -17.69
N ALA A 812 12.94 -26.62 -17.63
CA ALA A 812 13.43 -27.29 -18.84
C ALA A 812 12.29 -27.98 -19.60
N ILE A 813 12.50 -28.26 -20.89
CA ILE A 813 11.51 -28.84 -21.79
C ILE A 813 10.92 -30.18 -21.28
N ASP A 814 11.74 -31.00 -20.61
CA ASP A 814 11.33 -32.30 -20.06
C ASP A 814 10.34 -32.18 -18.89
N HIS A 815 10.44 -31.08 -18.11
CA HIS A 815 9.45 -30.76 -17.08
C HIS A 815 8.15 -30.25 -17.71
N VAL A 816 8.25 -29.40 -18.74
CA VAL A 816 7.09 -28.88 -19.50
C VAL A 816 6.27 -30.03 -20.09
N GLN A 817 6.91 -31.02 -20.72
CA GLN A 817 6.20 -32.18 -21.28
C GLN A 817 5.39 -32.97 -20.23
N LYS A 818 5.91 -33.12 -19.00
CA LYS A 818 5.22 -33.77 -17.86
C LYS A 818 4.07 -32.94 -17.27
N LEU A 819 4.13 -31.61 -17.45
CA LEU A 819 3.20 -30.64 -16.86
C LEU A 819 2.06 -30.21 -17.80
N LEU A 820 2.17 -30.38 -19.12
CA LEU A 820 1.15 -29.97 -20.08
C LEU A 820 0.00 -30.98 -20.25
N TYR A 821 -1.22 -30.47 -20.50
CA TYR A 821 -2.31 -31.26 -21.06
C TYR A 821 -2.05 -31.54 -22.54
N HIS A 822 -2.10 -32.81 -22.94
CA HIS A 822 -1.85 -33.26 -24.31
C HIS A 822 -3.15 -33.69 -24.99
N GLN A 823 -3.30 -33.37 -26.28
CA GLN A 823 -4.34 -33.98 -27.12
C GLN A 823 -3.85 -35.33 -27.62
N VAL A 824 -4.59 -36.39 -27.30
CA VAL A 824 -4.31 -37.78 -27.72
C VAL A 824 -5.47 -38.24 -28.61
N PRO A 825 -5.25 -38.98 -29.72
CA PRO A 825 -6.34 -39.64 -30.43
C PRO A 825 -7.13 -40.54 -29.46
N SER A 826 -8.46 -40.56 -29.61
CA SER A 826 -9.34 -41.45 -28.86
C SER A 826 -9.37 -42.83 -29.52
N GLU A 827 -9.71 -43.86 -28.75
CA GLU A 827 -10.02 -45.21 -29.26
C GLU A 827 -11.27 -45.24 -30.17
N GLN A 828 -12.05 -44.16 -30.21
CA GLN A 828 -13.09 -43.92 -31.21
C GLN A 828 -12.49 -43.06 -32.34
N GLU A 829 -12.49 -43.59 -33.57
CA GLU A 829 -11.94 -42.91 -34.75
C GLU A 829 -12.49 -41.48 -34.92
N GLY A 830 -11.62 -40.59 -35.40
CA GLY A 830 -11.93 -39.17 -35.63
C GLY A 830 -12.00 -38.29 -34.38
N LYS A 831 -12.15 -38.84 -33.17
CA LYS A 831 -12.20 -38.04 -31.92
C LYS A 831 -10.80 -37.90 -31.30
N ARG A 832 -10.49 -36.71 -30.77
CA ARG A 832 -9.33 -36.46 -29.89
C ARG A 832 -9.79 -36.22 -28.47
N THR A 833 -9.08 -36.74 -27.48
CA THR A 833 -9.31 -36.51 -26.05
C THR A 833 -8.15 -35.76 -25.41
N LEU A 834 -8.40 -35.08 -24.29
CA LEU A 834 -7.36 -34.40 -23.50
C LEU A 834 -6.90 -35.30 -22.36
N ARG A 835 -5.64 -35.74 -22.43
CA ARG A 835 -4.96 -36.44 -21.32
C ARG A 835 -4.50 -35.40 -20.29
N ALA A 836 -4.76 -35.67 -19.02
CA ALA A 836 -4.29 -34.82 -17.93
C ALA A 836 -2.77 -35.03 -17.66
N PRO A 837 -2.05 -33.97 -17.24
CA PRO A 837 -0.69 -34.09 -16.70
C PRO A 837 -0.60 -35.16 -15.62
N THR A 838 0.48 -35.95 -15.63
CA THR A 838 0.77 -36.90 -14.54
C THR A 838 0.89 -36.19 -13.18
N PHE A 839 1.34 -34.93 -13.18
CA PHE A 839 1.39 -34.04 -12.02
C PHE A 839 0.08 -33.90 -11.23
N PHE A 840 -1.09 -34.11 -11.83
CA PHE A 840 -2.37 -34.06 -11.10
C PHE A 840 -2.84 -35.42 -10.59
N VAL A 841 -2.29 -36.52 -11.12
CA VAL A 841 -2.70 -37.89 -10.80
C VAL A 841 -1.78 -38.49 -9.74
N SER A 842 -0.46 -38.47 -9.97
CA SER A 842 0.53 -39.09 -9.08
C SER A 842 0.75 -38.36 -7.73
N GLN A 843 -0.08 -37.36 -7.43
CA GLN A 843 -0.14 -36.73 -6.11
C GLN A 843 -1.01 -37.59 -5.17
N GLU A 844 -1.97 -38.33 -5.71
CA GLU A 844 -2.83 -39.22 -4.91
C GLU A 844 -2.13 -40.57 -4.63
N ASP A 845 -1.14 -40.95 -5.44
CA ASP A 845 -0.31 -42.16 -5.26
C ASP A 845 0.87 -41.94 -4.28
N HIS A 846 0.83 -42.61 -3.13
CA HIS A 846 1.92 -42.57 -2.14
C HIS A 846 3.22 -43.26 -2.59
N SER A 847 3.15 -44.20 -3.54
CA SER A 847 4.27 -45.04 -4.00
C SER A 847 5.28 -44.33 -4.89
N PHE A 848 4.86 -43.28 -5.63
CA PHE A 848 5.72 -42.62 -6.61
C PHE A 848 6.29 -41.28 -6.08
N LYS A 849 7.63 -41.17 -6.13
CA LYS A 849 8.38 -39.92 -5.95
C LYS A 849 8.83 -39.38 -7.32
N THR A 850 7.88 -38.93 -8.12
CA THR A 850 8.19 -38.32 -9.42
C THR A 850 8.54 -36.84 -9.24
N GLU A 851 9.74 -36.44 -9.64
CA GLU A 851 10.13 -35.02 -9.61
C GLU A 851 9.52 -34.25 -10.79
N PHE A 852 8.65 -33.29 -10.47
CA PHE A 852 7.95 -32.44 -11.44
C PHE A 852 8.62 -31.08 -11.60
N PHE A 853 9.32 -30.60 -10.58
CA PHE A 853 10.09 -29.35 -10.57
C PHE A 853 11.50 -29.65 -10.07
N PRO A 854 12.52 -28.88 -10.49
CA PRO A 854 13.83 -28.91 -9.83
C PRO A 854 13.68 -28.51 -8.36
N THR A 855 14.48 -29.13 -7.48
CA THR A 855 14.45 -28.89 -6.04
C THR A 855 14.70 -27.41 -5.70
N GLN A 856 13.88 -26.85 -4.82
CA GLN A 856 13.95 -25.44 -4.37
C GLN A 856 13.76 -24.40 -5.50
N SER A 857 13.21 -24.79 -6.66
CA SER A 857 13.05 -23.88 -7.80
C SER A 857 12.00 -22.78 -7.59
N GLU A 858 12.23 -21.64 -8.23
CA GLU A 858 11.21 -20.57 -8.33
C GLU A 858 9.90 -21.05 -8.99
N ALA A 859 9.97 -22.04 -9.89
CA ALA A 859 8.77 -22.67 -10.45
C ALA A 859 7.94 -23.41 -9.38
N GLU A 860 8.57 -24.24 -8.55
CA GLU A 860 7.93 -24.92 -7.41
C GLU A 860 7.32 -23.89 -6.44
N ARG A 861 8.08 -22.86 -6.08
CA ARG A 861 7.63 -21.77 -5.19
C ARG A 861 6.39 -21.05 -5.73
N ARG A 862 6.42 -20.63 -7.00
CA ARG A 862 5.32 -19.90 -7.65
C ARG A 862 4.05 -20.76 -7.76
N ILE A 863 4.18 -22.04 -8.17
CA ILE A 863 3.04 -22.95 -8.30
C ILE A 863 2.45 -23.31 -6.93
N SER A 864 3.30 -23.51 -5.91
CA SER A 864 2.86 -23.74 -4.53
C SER A 864 2.08 -22.55 -3.98
N PHE A 865 2.59 -21.32 -4.16
CA PHE A 865 1.91 -20.10 -3.75
C PHE A 865 0.57 -19.89 -4.47
N PHE A 866 0.50 -20.15 -5.78
CA PHE A 866 -0.73 -20.08 -6.56
C PHE A 866 -1.78 -21.11 -6.09
N ALA A 867 -1.36 -22.37 -5.87
CA ALA A 867 -2.24 -23.43 -5.39
C ALA A 867 -2.72 -23.19 -3.95
N GLN A 868 -1.87 -22.60 -3.09
CA GLN A 868 -2.23 -22.16 -1.75
C GLN A 868 -3.20 -20.97 -1.79
N SER A 869 -2.97 -19.97 -2.65
CA SER A 869 -3.89 -18.84 -2.84
C SER A 869 -5.30 -19.32 -3.22
N LEU A 870 -5.40 -20.23 -4.20
CA LEU A 870 -6.68 -20.84 -4.60
C LEU A 870 -7.28 -21.79 -3.54
N SER A 871 -6.57 -22.13 -2.47
CA SER A 871 -7.16 -22.82 -1.31
C SER A 871 -8.00 -21.88 -0.44
N THR A 872 -7.58 -20.61 -0.29
CA THR A 872 -8.23 -19.61 0.58
C THR A 872 -9.62 -19.18 0.08
N PRO A 873 -10.51 -18.67 0.96
CA PRO A 873 -11.75 -18.05 0.52
C PRO A 873 -11.46 -16.73 -0.22
N ILE A 874 -11.80 -16.69 -1.51
CA ILE A 874 -11.71 -15.49 -2.37
C ILE A 874 -13.11 -15.17 -2.93
N PRO A 875 -13.37 -13.94 -3.42
CA PRO A 875 -14.62 -13.60 -4.09
C PRO A 875 -14.87 -14.49 -5.33
N GLU A 876 -16.14 -14.63 -5.70
CA GLU A 876 -16.55 -15.32 -6.92
C GLU A 876 -16.02 -14.57 -8.17
N PRO A 877 -15.55 -15.28 -9.21
CA PRO A 877 -15.08 -14.66 -10.43
C PRO A 877 -16.23 -14.01 -11.20
N VAL A 878 -15.97 -12.86 -11.82
CA VAL A 878 -16.89 -12.18 -12.76
C VAL A 878 -16.31 -12.26 -14.17
N PRO A 879 -17.13 -12.30 -15.23
CA PRO A 879 -16.64 -12.34 -16.61
C PRO A 879 -15.68 -11.17 -16.91
N VAL A 880 -14.72 -11.37 -17.82
CA VAL A 880 -13.75 -10.31 -18.19
C VAL A 880 -14.45 -9.04 -18.68
N ASP A 881 -15.55 -9.15 -19.43
CA ASP A 881 -16.38 -8.01 -19.85
C ASP A 881 -16.92 -7.20 -18.67
N ASN A 882 -17.21 -7.86 -17.55
CA ASN A 882 -17.73 -7.25 -16.33
C ASN A 882 -16.61 -6.79 -15.37
N MET A 883 -15.36 -7.23 -15.57
CA MET A 883 -14.23 -6.89 -14.69
C MET A 883 -14.03 -5.36 -14.58
N PRO A 884 -13.74 -4.80 -13.38
CA PRO A 884 -13.35 -3.41 -13.23
C PRO A 884 -12.11 -3.05 -14.07
N THR A 885 -12.12 -1.87 -14.69
CA THR A 885 -10.91 -1.30 -15.31
C THR A 885 -9.90 -0.93 -14.22
N PHE A 886 -8.62 -1.25 -14.40
CA PHE A 886 -7.57 -0.81 -13.48
C PHE A 886 -6.32 -0.30 -14.19
N THR A 887 -5.61 0.59 -13.51
CA THR A 887 -4.33 1.14 -13.98
C THR A 887 -3.24 0.79 -12.97
N VAL A 888 -2.09 0.32 -13.45
CA VAL A 888 -0.89 0.17 -12.62
C VAL A 888 0.02 1.38 -12.83
N LEU A 889 0.29 2.11 -11.74
CA LEU A 889 1.26 3.22 -11.71
C LEU A 889 2.61 2.71 -11.21
N ILE A 890 3.67 3.00 -11.95
CA ILE A 890 5.07 2.69 -11.58
C ILE A 890 5.84 4.01 -11.44
N PRO A 891 6.14 4.48 -10.22
CA PRO A 891 7.02 5.62 -10.02
C PRO A 891 8.47 5.22 -10.31
N HIS A 892 9.15 5.99 -11.17
CA HIS A 892 10.56 5.77 -11.53
C HIS A 892 11.38 7.03 -11.24
N TYR A 893 12.47 6.87 -10.47
CA TYR A 893 13.40 7.95 -10.14
C TYR A 893 14.79 7.71 -10.72
N SER A 894 15.50 6.69 -10.22
CA SER A 894 16.90 6.38 -10.61
C SER A 894 17.23 4.89 -10.60
N GLU A 895 16.22 4.03 -10.66
CA GLU A 895 16.41 2.58 -10.87
C GLU A 895 16.89 2.33 -12.30
N LYS A 896 17.81 1.39 -12.51
CA LYS A 896 18.29 1.06 -13.87
C LYS A 896 17.14 0.50 -14.71
N ILE A 897 16.99 1.01 -15.93
CA ILE A 897 15.90 0.60 -16.83
C ILE A 897 16.15 -0.83 -17.34
N LEU A 898 17.34 -1.03 -17.90
CA LEU A 898 17.96 -2.30 -18.25
C LEU A 898 19.42 -2.22 -17.81
N LEU A 899 20.03 -3.35 -17.46
CA LEU A 899 21.48 -3.41 -17.22
C LEU A 899 22.25 -3.22 -18.53
N SER A 900 23.42 -2.59 -18.48
CA SER A 900 24.32 -2.51 -19.63
C SER A 900 25.15 -3.80 -19.77
N LEU A 901 25.64 -4.12 -20.97
CA LEU A 901 26.52 -5.29 -21.14
C LEU A 901 27.82 -5.14 -20.33
N ARG A 902 28.30 -3.90 -20.17
CA ARG A 902 29.51 -3.59 -19.41
C ARG A 902 29.34 -3.93 -17.93
N GLU A 903 28.21 -3.58 -17.33
CA GLU A 903 27.90 -3.85 -15.90
C GLU A 903 27.66 -5.34 -15.62
N ILE A 904 27.23 -6.10 -16.64
CA ILE A 904 27.02 -7.55 -16.52
C ILE A 904 28.35 -8.31 -16.53
N ILE A 905 29.31 -7.88 -17.36
CA ILE A 905 30.54 -8.63 -17.68
C ILE A 905 31.81 -8.04 -17.02
N ARG A 906 31.76 -6.82 -16.47
CA ARG A 906 32.88 -6.17 -15.80
C ARG A 906 32.71 -6.20 -14.27
N GLU A 907 33.84 -6.20 -13.57
CA GLU A 907 33.90 -5.88 -12.14
C GLU A 907 33.61 -4.37 -11.95
N ASP A 908 32.50 -4.04 -11.28
CA ASP A 908 32.09 -2.66 -11.01
C ASP A 908 32.88 -2.01 -9.85
N GLU A 909 33.38 -2.80 -8.89
CA GLU A 909 34.22 -2.34 -7.77
C GLU A 909 35.59 -3.03 -7.75
N PRO A 910 36.69 -2.31 -7.40
CA PRO A 910 38.06 -2.86 -7.39
C PRO A 910 38.31 -3.92 -6.29
N TYR A 911 37.34 -4.15 -5.40
CA TYR A 911 37.39 -5.17 -4.36
C TYR A 911 36.56 -6.43 -4.69
N SER A 912 35.69 -6.38 -5.70
CA SER A 912 34.93 -7.55 -6.16
C SER A 912 35.68 -8.28 -7.27
N ARG A 913 35.97 -9.56 -7.06
CA ARG A 913 36.59 -10.47 -8.05
C ARG A 913 35.57 -11.36 -8.78
N VAL A 914 34.29 -10.95 -8.78
CA VAL A 914 33.17 -11.71 -9.34
C VAL A 914 32.30 -10.75 -10.12
N THR A 915 32.03 -11.06 -11.38
CA THR A 915 31.13 -10.27 -12.23
C THR A 915 29.67 -10.52 -11.85
N LEU A 916 28.79 -9.55 -12.17
CA LEU A 916 27.35 -9.72 -11.95
C LEU A 916 26.79 -10.95 -12.68
N LEU A 917 27.33 -11.28 -13.86
CA LEU A 917 26.95 -12.48 -14.60
C LEU A 917 27.33 -13.77 -13.87
N GLU A 918 28.54 -13.87 -13.32
CA GLU A 918 28.99 -15.06 -12.57
C GLU A 918 28.20 -15.23 -11.26
N TYR A 919 27.92 -14.14 -10.56
CA TYR A 919 27.05 -14.16 -9.38
C TYR A 919 25.64 -14.67 -9.72
N LEU A 920 25.03 -14.17 -10.80
CA LEU A 920 23.71 -14.64 -11.25
C LEU A 920 23.71 -16.10 -11.73
N LYS A 921 24.82 -16.59 -12.32
CA LYS A 921 24.99 -18.01 -12.69
C LYS A 921 25.07 -18.92 -11.47
N GLN A 922 25.82 -18.53 -10.44
CA GLN A 922 25.91 -19.28 -9.18
C GLN A 922 24.58 -19.29 -8.41
N LEU A 923 23.82 -18.19 -8.48
CA LEU A 923 22.51 -18.06 -7.83
C LEU A 923 21.38 -18.81 -8.58
N HIS A 924 21.42 -18.86 -9.91
CA HIS A 924 20.38 -19.46 -10.75
C HIS A 924 20.91 -20.47 -11.81
N PRO A 925 21.67 -21.51 -11.41
CA PRO A 925 22.38 -22.39 -12.37
C PRO A 925 21.44 -23.14 -13.32
N HIS A 926 20.34 -23.72 -12.81
CA HIS A 926 19.34 -24.41 -13.64
C HIS A 926 18.67 -23.46 -14.66
N GLU A 927 18.41 -22.20 -14.27
CA GLU A 927 17.80 -21.21 -15.17
C GLU A 927 18.77 -20.70 -16.23
N TRP A 928 20.07 -20.64 -15.91
CA TRP A 928 21.12 -20.37 -16.87
C TRP A 928 21.25 -21.51 -17.89
N ASP A 929 21.27 -22.76 -17.45
CA ASP A 929 21.29 -23.93 -18.35
C ASP A 929 20.06 -23.97 -19.27
N CYS A 930 18.87 -23.64 -18.75
CA CYS A 930 17.66 -23.51 -19.57
C CYS A 930 17.78 -22.36 -20.59
N PHE A 931 18.32 -21.22 -20.18
CA PHE A 931 18.55 -20.07 -21.05
C PHE A 931 19.56 -20.36 -22.17
N VAL A 932 20.68 -21.01 -21.86
CA VAL A 932 21.69 -21.39 -22.87
C VAL A 932 21.11 -22.39 -23.87
N LYS A 933 20.37 -23.42 -23.41
CA LYS A 933 19.71 -24.41 -24.28
C LYS A 933 18.68 -23.74 -25.21
N ASP A 934 17.77 -22.94 -24.66
CA ASP A 934 16.73 -22.22 -25.42
C ASP A 934 17.33 -21.22 -26.43
N THR A 935 18.44 -20.56 -26.08
CA THR A 935 19.12 -19.63 -27.01
C THR A 935 19.94 -20.36 -28.08
N LYS A 936 20.48 -21.56 -27.79
CA LYS A 936 21.16 -22.40 -28.79
C LYS A 936 20.19 -22.93 -29.83
N ILE A 937 19.01 -23.42 -29.41
CA ILE A 937 17.93 -23.83 -30.33
C ILE A 937 17.56 -22.68 -31.28
N LEU A 938 17.31 -21.48 -30.74
CA LEU A 938 16.96 -20.31 -31.56
C LEU A 938 18.08 -19.89 -32.52
N ALA A 939 19.35 -20.05 -32.13
CA ALA A 939 20.49 -19.80 -33.01
C ALA A 939 20.60 -20.84 -34.13
N ASP A 940 20.37 -22.12 -33.84
CA ASP A 940 20.34 -23.19 -34.83
C ASP A 940 19.16 -23.01 -35.81
N GLU A 941 17.95 -22.71 -35.32
CA GLU A 941 16.76 -22.37 -36.14
C GLU A 941 17.04 -21.17 -37.07
N THR A 942 17.69 -20.12 -36.55
CA THR A 942 18.05 -18.93 -37.36
C THR A 942 19.08 -19.27 -38.44
N SER A 943 20.06 -20.15 -38.15
CA SER A 943 21.02 -20.60 -39.16
C SER A 943 20.38 -21.47 -40.26
N GLN A 944 19.40 -22.31 -39.89
CA GLN A 944 18.62 -23.08 -40.87
C GLN A 944 17.76 -22.19 -41.76
N PHE A 945 17.14 -21.14 -41.21
CA PHE A 945 16.32 -20.20 -41.97
C PHE A 945 17.15 -19.35 -42.95
N ASN A 946 18.42 -19.07 -42.62
CA ASN A 946 19.35 -18.35 -43.49
C ASN A 946 20.05 -19.24 -44.54
N GLY A 947 19.83 -20.56 -44.52
CA GLY A 947 20.31 -21.49 -45.56
C GLY A 947 21.68 -22.14 -45.33
N ASP A 948 22.25 -22.03 -44.13
CA ASP A 948 23.55 -22.66 -43.81
C ASP A 948 23.40 -24.17 -43.52
N GLU A 949 23.51 -25.01 -44.55
CA GLU A 949 23.57 -26.48 -44.38
C GLU A 949 24.86 -26.92 -43.67
N LYS A 950 24.75 -27.29 -42.39
CA LYS A 950 25.87 -27.78 -41.57
C LYS A 950 26.25 -29.21 -41.98
N ASN A 951 27.51 -29.40 -42.38
CA ASN A 951 28.03 -30.71 -42.75
C ASN A 951 28.34 -31.60 -41.54
N GLU A 952 28.24 -32.92 -41.71
CA GLU A 952 28.29 -33.92 -40.62
C GLU A 952 29.61 -33.93 -39.81
N LYS A 953 30.67 -33.28 -40.32
CA LYS A 953 31.98 -33.17 -39.66
C LYS A 953 32.09 -32.06 -38.60
N ASP A 954 31.19 -31.07 -38.57
CA ASP A 954 31.34 -29.93 -37.65
C ASP A 954 30.82 -30.19 -36.23
N ALA A 955 30.11 -31.30 -35.98
CA ALA A 955 29.61 -31.68 -34.64
C ALA A 955 30.71 -31.79 -33.56
N ALA A 956 31.97 -32.05 -33.96
CA ALA A 956 33.11 -32.04 -33.06
C ALA A 956 33.63 -30.63 -32.73
N LYS A 957 33.56 -29.68 -33.68
CA LYS A 957 33.90 -28.27 -33.43
C LYS A 957 32.88 -27.60 -32.53
N THR A 958 31.60 -27.94 -32.66
CA THR A 958 30.52 -27.33 -31.86
C THR A 958 30.81 -27.38 -30.36
N LYS A 959 31.42 -28.46 -29.85
CA LYS A 959 31.81 -28.59 -28.43
C LYS A 959 32.97 -27.68 -28.00
N ILE A 960 33.77 -27.17 -28.92
CA ILE A 960 34.88 -26.24 -28.67
C ILE A 960 34.36 -24.80 -28.78
N ASP A 961 33.51 -24.51 -29.78
CA ASP A 961 32.80 -23.24 -29.89
C ASP A 961 31.78 -23.02 -28.74
N ASP A 962 31.30 -24.08 -28.08
CA ASP A 962 30.38 -24.02 -26.93
C ASP A 962 30.97 -23.32 -25.68
N LEU A 963 32.30 -23.24 -25.50
CA LEU A 963 32.91 -22.61 -24.31
C LEU A 963 32.53 -21.12 -24.15
N PRO A 964 32.64 -20.26 -25.17
CA PRO A 964 32.09 -18.90 -25.18
C PRO A 964 30.62 -18.76 -24.74
N PHE A 965 29.76 -19.76 -25.00
CA PHE A 965 28.35 -19.72 -24.61
C PHE A 965 28.22 -19.84 -23.08
N TYR A 966 28.92 -20.80 -22.48
CA TYR A 966 28.85 -21.06 -21.03
C TYR A 966 29.54 -19.96 -20.20
N CYS A 967 30.74 -19.53 -20.60
CA CYS A 967 31.54 -18.58 -19.82
C CYS A 967 31.06 -17.12 -19.94
N ILE A 968 30.77 -16.64 -21.15
CA ILE A 968 30.56 -15.19 -21.40
C ILE A 968 29.10 -14.85 -21.77
N GLY A 969 28.33 -15.80 -22.30
CA GLY A 969 26.95 -15.50 -22.73
C GLY A 969 26.94 -14.71 -24.04
N PHE A 970 27.59 -15.29 -25.06
CA PHE A 970 27.84 -14.79 -26.42
C PHE A 970 29.03 -13.83 -26.59
N LYS A 971 29.87 -14.16 -27.58
CA LYS A 971 30.96 -13.31 -28.12
C LYS A 971 30.70 -12.88 -29.58
N SER A 972 29.66 -13.41 -30.22
CA SER A 972 29.21 -12.98 -31.53
C SER A 972 28.64 -11.57 -31.46
N ALA A 973 29.10 -10.66 -32.33
CA ALA A 973 28.74 -9.24 -32.31
C ALA A 973 27.29 -8.93 -32.75
N ALA A 974 26.43 -9.94 -32.87
CA ALA A 974 25.03 -9.76 -33.22
C ALA A 974 24.26 -9.14 -32.04
N PRO A 975 23.54 -8.02 -32.24
CA PRO A 975 22.95 -7.26 -31.15
C PRO A 975 21.84 -8.01 -30.40
N GLU A 976 21.20 -8.97 -31.06
CA GLU A 976 20.08 -9.75 -30.52
C GLU A 976 20.48 -10.63 -29.33
N TYR A 977 21.56 -11.40 -29.45
CA TYR A 977 22.07 -12.23 -28.35
C TYR A 977 22.57 -11.37 -27.17
N THR A 978 23.23 -10.26 -27.47
CA THR A 978 23.64 -9.26 -26.47
C THR A 978 22.44 -8.70 -25.71
N LEU A 979 21.39 -8.27 -26.42
CA LEU A 979 20.15 -7.80 -25.82
C LEU A 979 19.46 -8.90 -24.98
N ARG A 980 19.46 -10.14 -25.46
CA ARG A 980 18.86 -11.29 -24.79
C ARG A 980 19.58 -11.64 -23.48
N THR A 981 20.92 -11.61 -23.43
CA THR A 981 21.70 -11.74 -22.18
C THR A 981 21.43 -10.56 -21.23
N ARG A 982 21.36 -9.33 -21.73
CA ARG A 982 20.99 -8.13 -20.94
C ARG A 982 19.60 -8.26 -20.30
N ILE A 983 18.63 -8.78 -21.05
CA ILE A 983 17.27 -9.04 -20.56
C ILE A 983 17.26 -10.15 -19.48
N TRP A 984 17.93 -11.28 -19.72
CA TRP A 984 17.98 -12.39 -18.76
C TRP A 984 18.53 -11.96 -17.39
N ALA A 985 19.58 -11.14 -17.38
CA ALA A 985 20.14 -10.55 -16.16
C ALA A 985 19.20 -9.50 -15.53
N SER A 986 18.67 -8.58 -16.33
CA SER A 986 17.76 -7.51 -15.86
C SER A 986 16.49 -8.06 -15.21
N LEU A 987 15.97 -9.20 -15.68
CA LEU A 987 14.82 -9.91 -15.09
C LEU A 987 15.12 -10.56 -13.72
N ARG A 988 16.40 -10.72 -13.34
CA ARG A 988 16.83 -11.33 -12.07
C ARG A 988 17.36 -10.30 -11.07
N SER A 989 17.90 -9.18 -11.53
CA SER A 989 18.20 -7.98 -10.75
C SER A 989 16.96 -7.11 -10.45
N GLN A 990 17.11 -6.03 -9.68
CA GLN A 990 16.07 -4.99 -9.53
C GLN A 990 16.20 -3.98 -10.68
N THR A 991 15.26 -4.03 -11.63
CA THR A 991 15.21 -3.13 -12.81
C THR A 991 13.78 -2.75 -13.16
N LEU A 992 13.60 -1.57 -13.78
CA LEU A 992 12.31 -1.12 -14.27
C LEU A 992 11.72 -2.11 -15.31
N TYR A 993 12.56 -2.69 -16.18
CA TYR A 993 12.13 -3.67 -17.17
C TYR A 993 11.53 -4.93 -16.53
N ARG A 994 12.13 -5.45 -15.43
CA ARG A 994 11.56 -6.56 -14.66
C ARG A 994 10.17 -6.23 -14.13
N THR A 995 10.04 -5.06 -13.51
CA THR A 995 8.79 -4.57 -12.92
C THR A 995 7.69 -4.44 -13.99
N ILE A 996 7.98 -3.82 -15.13
CA ILE A 996 7.03 -3.66 -16.24
C ILE A 996 6.67 -5.01 -16.88
N SER A 997 7.67 -5.87 -17.16
CA SER A 997 7.44 -7.20 -17.73
C SER A 997 6.53 -8.05 -16.84
N GLY A 998 6.75 -8.01 -15.52
CA GLY A 998 5.89 -8.66 -14.53
C GLY A 998 4.45 -8.15 -14.56
N PHE A 999 4.25 -6.83 -14.55
CA PHE A 999 2.90 -6.24 -14.63
C PHE A 999 2.21 -6.47 -15.98
N MET A 1000 2.94 -6.56 -17.08
CA MET A 1000 2.38 -6.88 -18.41
C MET A 1000 1.81 -8.30 -18.52
N ASN A 1001 2.12 -9.20 -17.59
CA ASN A 1001 1.43 -10.48 -17.49
C ASN A 1001 -0.08 -10.31 -17.16
N TYR A 1002 -0.54 -9.19 -16.61
CA TYR A 1002 -1.98 -8.90 -16.49
C TYR A 1002 -2.65 -8.76 -17.86
N SER A 1003 -2.04 -8.04 -18.81
CA SER A 1003 -2.56 -7.94 -20.18
C SER A 1003 -2.67 -9.33 -20.84
N ARG A 1004 -1.62 -10.16 -20.69
CA ARG A 1004 -1.62 -11.55 -21.19
C ARG A 1004 -2.71 -12.40 -20.53
N ALA A 1005 -2.92 -12.27 -19.22
CA ALA A 1005 -3.96 -12.99 -18.49
C ALA A 1005 -5.38 -12.56 -18.91
N ILE A 1006 -5.61 -11.27 -19.16
CA ILE A 1006 -6.89 -10.75 -19.65
C ILE A 1006 -7.17 -11.25 -21.09
N LYS A 1007 -6.18 -11.18 -22.00
CA LYS A 1007 -6.29 -11.77 -23.35
C LYS A 1007 -6.64 -13.28 -23.29
N LEU A 1008 -6.04 -14.01 -22.35
CA LEU A 1008 -6.28 -15.45 -22.14
C LEU A 1008 -7.69 -15.72 -21.59
N LEU A 1009 -8.09 -15.07 -20.50
CA LEU A 1009 -9.39 -15.30 -19.85
C LEU A 1009 -10.54 -14.93 -20.79
N TYR A 1010 -10.49 -13.79 -21.47
CA TYR A 1010 -11.51 -13.38 -22.44
C TYR A 1010 -11.66 -14.40 -23.58
N ARG A 1011 -10.54 -15.00 -24.05
CA ARG A 1011 -10.54 -16.08 -25.06
C ARG A 1011 -11.13 -17.40 -24.54
N VAL A 1012 -10.99 -17.69 -23.24
CA VAL A 1012 -11.51 -18.91 -22.59
C VAL A 1012 -13.01 -18.76 -22.28
N GLU A 1013 -13.45 -17.56 -21.88
CA GLU A 1013 -14.83 -17.27 -21.48
C GLU A 1013 -15.76 -16.99 -22.69
N ASN A 1014 -15.26 -16.36 -23.75
CA ASN A 1014 -16.02 -16.03 -24.96
C ASN A 1014 -15.58 -16.86 -26.18
N PRO A 1015 -15.90 -18.17 -26.25
CA PRO A 1015 -15.44 -19.06 -27.33
C PRO A 1015 -16.06 -18.72 -28.69
N GLU A 1016 -17.23 -18.07 -28.73
CA GLU A 1016 -17.88 -17.65 -29.98
C GLU A 1016 -17.05 -16.63 -30.77
N VAL A 1017 -16.36 -15.73 -30.07
CA VAL A 1017 -15.43 -14.76 -30.70
C VAL A 1017 -14.32 -15.50 -31.45
N VAL A 1018 -13.84 -16.61 -30.91
CA VAL A 1018 -12.83 -17.47 -31.55
C VAL A 1018 -13.39 -18.22 -32.76
N GLN A 1019 -14.69 -18.56 -32.76
CA GLN A 1019 -15.37 -19.18 -33.90
C GLN A 1019 -15.69 -18.17 -35.01
N MET A 1020 -16.19 -16.98 -34.68
CA MET A 1020 -16.50 -15.91 -35.64
C MET A 1020 -15.28 -15.44 -36.44
N PHE A 1021 -14.10 -15.40 -35.81
CA PHE A 1021 -12.83 -15.09 -36.49
C PHE A 1021 -12.15 -16.34 -37.10
N GLY A 1022 -12.90 -17.41 -37.39
CA GLY A 1022 -12.39 -18.71 -37.85
C GLY A 1022 -11.35 -18.63 -38.98
N GLY A 1023 -10.08 -18.78 -38.61
CA GLY A 1023 -8.92 -18.75 -39.52
C GLY A 1023 -8.14 -17.44 -39.57
N ASN A 1024 -8.71 -16.30 -39.13
CA ASN A 1024 -8.01 -15.01 -39.10
C ASN A 1024 -7.46 -14.69 -37.71
N SER A 1025 -6.27 -15.21 -37.42
CA SER A 1025 -5.55 -15.02 -36.15
C SER A 1025 -5.29 -13.55 -35.81
N GLU A 1026 -4.98 -12.73 -36.81
CA GLU A 1026 -4.63 -11.31 -36.62
C GLU A 1026 -5.85 -10.48 -36.14
N LYS A 1027 -7.03 -10.66 -36.76
CA LYS A 1027 -8.26 -10.00 -36.30
C LYS A 1027 -8.65 -10.43 -34.89
N LEU A 1028 -8.49 -11.72 -34.57
CA LEU A 1028 -8.71 -12.22 -33.21
C LEU A 1028 -7.74 -11.56 -32.22
N GLU A 1029 -6.43 -11.50 -32.51
CA GLU A 1029 -5.47 -10.85 -31.60
C GLU A 1029 -5.74 -9.36 -31.41
N ARG A 1030 -6.12 -8.63 -32.47
CA ARG A 1030 -6.54 -7.22 -32.39
C ARG A 1030 -7.76 -7.05 -31.47
N GLU A 1031 -8.72 -8.00 -31.49
CA GLU A 1031 -9.88 -7.99 -30.60
C GLU A 1031 -9.51 -8.28 -29.13
N LEU A 1032 -8.71 -9.33 -28.89
CA LEU A 1032 -8.19 -9.65 -27.56
C LEU A 1032 -7.39 -8.46 -26.98
N GLU A 1033 -6.63 -7.76 -27.83
CA GLU A 1033 -5.88 -6.58 -27.42
C GLU A 1033 -6.75 -5.36 -27.13
N ARG A 1034 -7.80 -5.08 -27.92
CA ARG A 1034 -8.75 -4.00 -27.60
C ARG A 1034 -9.34 -4.21 -26.21
N MET A 1035 -9.79 -5.43 -25.90
CA MET A 1035 -10.35 -5.76 -24.59
C MET A 1035 -9.30 -5.69 -23.46
N ALA A 1036 -8.07 -6.14 -23.69
CA ALA A 1036 -6.98 -5.98 -22.72
C ALA A 1036 -6.67 -4.50 -22.44
N ARG A 1037 -6.56 -3.65 -23.48
CA ARG A 1037 -6.28 -2.20 -23.35
C ARG A 1037 -7.45 -1.42 -22.72
N ARG A 1038 -8.70 -1.86 -22.93
CA ARG A 1038 -9.90 -1.30 -22.25
C ARG A 1038 -9.87 -1.58 -20.75
N LYS A 1039 -9.47 -2.80 -20.35
CA LYS A 1039 -9.54 -3.24 -18.94
C LYS A 1039 -8.27 -2.99 -18.12
N PHE A 1040 -7.10 -2.90 -18.75
CA PHE A 1040 -5.81 -2.69 -18.10
C PHE A 1040 -4.99 -1.62 -18.83
N ARG A 1041 -4.65 -0.54 -18.11
CA ARG A 1041 -3.66 0.46 -18.55
C ARG A 1041 -2.43 0.39 -17.63
N ILE A 1042 -1.24 0.76 -18.15
CA ILE A 1042 0.01 0.83 -17.37
C ILE A 1042 0.65 2.20 -17.58
N VAL A 1043 1.00 2.86 -16.47
CA VAL A 1043 1.56 4.21 -16.44
C VAL A 1043 2.92 4.17 -15.75
N VAL A 1044 3.94 4.70 -16.43
CA VAL A 1044 5.30 4.83 -15.85
C VAL A 1044 5.61 6.32 -15.68
N SER A 1045 5.86 6.71 -14.44
CA SER A 1045 6.08 8.11 -14.04
C SER A 1045 7.57 8.37 -13.86
N MET A 1046 8.25 8.79 -14.93
CA MET A 1046 9.70 9.02 -14.95
C MET A 1046 10.05 10.43 -14.42
N GLN A 1047 10.35 10.53 -13.13
CA GLN A 1047 10.59 11.81 -12.43
C GLN A 1047 11.90 12.50 -12.86
N ARG A 1048 12.85 11.75 -13.40
CA ARG A 1048 14.16 12.24 -13.87
C ARG A 1048 14.30 12.31 -15.39
N PHE A 1049 13.24 12.10 -16.17
CA PHE A 1049 13.29 12.00 -17.64
C PHE A 1049 14.05 13.14 -18.33
N ALA A 1050 13.81 14.40 -17.92
CA ALA A 1050 14.51 15.58 -18.45
C ALA A 1050 16.02 15.66 -18.10
N LYS A 1051 16.52 14.74 -17.25
CA LYS A 1051 17.92 14.61 -16.81
C LYS A 1051 18.50 13.23 -17.18
N PHE A 1052 17.91 12.52 -18.14
CA PHE A 1052 18.40 11.21 -18.58
C PHE A 1052 19.61 11.30 -19.53
N ASN A 1053 20.62 10.50 -19.22
CA ASN A 1053 21.78 10.26 -20.07
C ASN A 1053 21.37 9.62 -21.41
N LYS A 1054 22.30 9.56 -22.37
CA LYS A 1054 22.04 8.97 -23.70
C LYS A 1054 21.55 7.52 -23.60
N GLU A 1055 22.24 6.69 -22.83
CA GLU A 1055 21.88 5.28 -22.59
C GLU A 1055 20.52 5.13 -21.86
N GLU A 1056 20.18 6.01 -20.92
CA GLU A 1056 18.87 5.99 -20.26
C GLU A 1056 17.74 6.29 -21.25
N ARG A 1057 17.95 7.24 -22.18
CA ARG A 1057 17.00 7.54 -23.26
C ARG A 1057 16.86 6.40 -24.26
N GLU A 1058 17.95 5.78 -24.69
CA GLU A 1058 17.92 4.62 -25.60
C GLU A 1058 17.21 3.41 -24.98
N ASN A 1059 17.48 3.11 -23.70
CA ASN A 1059 16.75 2.06 -22.97
C ASN A 1059 15.27 2.42 -22.72
N THR A 1060 14.94 3.70 -22.59
CA THR A 1060 13.54 4.19 -22.49
C THR A 1060 12.80 4.01 -23.82
N GLU A 1061 13.44 4.33 -24.94
CA GLU A 1061 12.84 4.15 -26.27
C GLU A 1061 12.65 2.66 -26.59
N PHE A 1062 13.63 1.81 -26.27
CA PHE A 1062 13.46 0.35 -26.36
C PHE A 1062 12.25 -0.14 -25.55
N LEU A 1063 12.08 0.36 -24.33
CA LEU A 1063 10.95 0.02 -23.46
C LEU A 1063 9.60 0.45 -24.06
N LEU A 1064 9.52 1.65 -24.67
CA LEU A 1064 8.33 2.14 -25.38
C LEU A 1064 8.01 1.32 -26.65
N ARG A 1065 9.02 0.85 -27.38
CA ARG A 1065 8.85 -0.01 -28.55
C ARG A 1065 8.43 -1.43 -28.18
N ALA A 1066 8.94 -1.97 -27.06
CA ALA A 1066 8.66 -3.32 -26.60
C ALA A 1066 7.31 -3.45 -25.86
N VAL A 1067 6.82 -2.37 -25.24
CA VAL A 1067 5.59 -2.38 -24.44
C VAL A 1067 4.81 -1.08 -24.64
N VAL A 1068 3.51 -1.19 -24.94
CA VAL A 1068 2.59 -0.05 -25.01
C VAL A 1068 2.33 0.50 -23.60
N VAL A 1069 3.20 1.42 -23.17
CA VAL A 1069 3.18 2.10 -21.87
C VAL A 1069 2.81 3.56 -22.04
N CYS A 1070 1.91 4.08 -21.19
CA CYS A 1070 1.72 5.52 -21.07
C CYS A 1070 2.84 6.09 -20.17
N MET A 1071 3.89 6.66 -20.77
CA MET A 1071 4.93 7.35 -20.00
C MET A 1071 4.52 8.79 -19.71
N TYR A 1072 4.52 9.16 -18.44
CA TYR A 1072 4.38 10.54 -18.00
C TYR A 1072 5.73 11.02 -17.46
N GLY A 1073 6.43 11.83 -18.27
CA GLY A 1073 7.56 12.61 -17.79
C GLY A 1073 7.03 13.73 -16.90
N TRP A 1074 7.18 13.59 -15.58
CA TRP A 1074 6.90 14.71 -14.68
C TRP A 1074 7.96 15.78 -14.90
N PHE A 1075 7.52 17.02 -15.14
CA PHE A 1075 8.36 18.21 -14.97
C PHE A 1075 8.55 18.49 -13.47
N THR A 1076 9.14 17.52 -12.76
CA THR A 1076 9.58 17.63 -11.37
C THR A 1076 10.77 18.60 -11.31
N VAL A 1077 10.44 19.90 -11.20
CA VAL A 1077 11.41 20.95 -10.88
C VAL A 1077 12.07 20.65 -9.52
N TRP A 1078 11.38 19.92 -8.64
CA TRP A 1078 11.88 19.39 -7.36
C TRP A 1078 12.60 18.03 -7.47
N PRO A 1079 13.87 17.94 -7.05
CA PRO A 1079 14.49 16.68 -6.61
C PRO A 1079 13.92 16.26 -5.25
N SER A 1080 13.40 15.04 -5.17
CA SER A 1080 12.82 14.48 -3.95
C SER A 1080 13.87 13.84 -3.05
N ASP A 1081 14.81 14.63 -2.52
CA ASP A 1081 15.80 14.18 -1.53
C ASP A 1081 15.18 14.02 -0.12
N CYS A 1082 14.01 13.38 -0.06
CA CYS A 1082 13.41 12.90 1.18
C CYS A 1082 14.19 11.67 1.63
N ASN A 1083 15.10 11.88 2.58
CA ASN A 1083 15.98 10.84 3.11
C ASN A 1083 15.14 9.64 3.63
N SER A 1084 15.47 8.43 3.21
CA SER A 1084 14.56 7.27 3.12
C SER A 1084 14.29 6.54 4.46
N SER A 1085 14.01 7.28 5.53
CA SER A 1085 13.91 6.75 6.90
C SER A 1085 12.67 7.18 7.71
N SER A 1086 11.75 7.97 7.15
CA SER A 1086 10.51 8.36 7.86
C SER A 1086 9.23 8.48 7.01
N VAL A 1087 9.29 8.55 5.68
CA VAL A 1087 8.09 8.58 4.81
C VAL A 1087 7.73 7.17 4.36
N SER A 1088 7.29 6.34 5.32
CA SER A 1088 6.74 5.01 5.05
C SER A 1088 5.26 4.91 5.45
N THR A 1089 4.52 4.08 4.72
CA THR A 1089 3.10 3.66 4.88
C THR A 1089 1.96 4.46 4.21
N ASP A 1090 2.00 5.78 4.05
CA ASP A 1090 0.80 6.54 3.60
C ASP A 1090 0.48 6.56 2.08
N TRP A 1091 1.28 5.93 1.21
CA TRP A 1091 0.94 5.69 -0.21
C TRP A 1091 -0.17 4.63 -0.44
N THR A 1092 -0.93 4.26 0.59
CA THR A 1092 -1.94 3.19 0.52
C THR A 1092 -3.40 3.67 0.57
N ASP A 1093 -3.62 4.98 0.74
CA ASP A 1093 -4.95 5.55 1.03
C ASP A 1093 -5.67 6.16 -0.19
N GLU A 1094 -5.18 5.91 -1.42
CA GLU A 1094 -5.83 6.26 -2.70
C GLU A 1094 -7.21 5.59 -2.91
N ARG A 1095 -7.71 4.81 -1.94
CA ARG A 1095 -9.11 4.29 -1.92
C ARG A 1095 -10.10 5.29 -1.29
N LYS A 1096 -9.85 6.58 -1.44
CA LYS A 1096 -10.69 7.70 -0.93
C LYS A 1096 -11.07 8.73 -2.01
N CYS A 1097 -10.89 8.38 -3.28
CA CYS A 1097 -11.51 8.99 -4.45
C CYS A 1097 -12.34 7.92 -5.18
#